data_AF-A0A7C5A275-F1
#
_entry.id   AF-A0A7C5A275-F1
#
_cell.length_a   1.000
_cell.length_b   1.000
_cell.length_c   1.000
_cell.angle_alpha   90.00
_cell.angle_beta   90.00
_cell.angle_gamma   90.00
#
_symmetry.space_group_name_H-M   'P 1'
#
loop_
_entity.id
_entity.type
_entity.pdbx_description
1 polymer ?
#
loop_
_entity_poly.entity_id
_entity_poly.type
_entity_poly.pdbx_seq_one_letter_code
_entity_poly.pdbx_strand_id
1 'polypeptide(L)'
;MKAILSIQKWPVVIIGLLMLVGLSFGLVYAQAAQGTLIVNACTDHNADGDCNDPVDGPAPPGVQACLNDTSLCQTVPATFTVTPGAYTTFLYFTGASQGYYPTTGRVSIDLVNGAQETITLGAVYPIHPKGVAVHEQLNKVYVAFQGPLVISGAQRVKPYPFVAVIDGNTDEVLYTIPGGPDGVVDPSSHAPNSAGIGRGPWGVATSGNGQFVYIGSFEDGLVTYIDPISDTTVANYSAGSSFMPTAPMVNPVTGLVHYPDYEQGNMLILSTDPANPQVAFPFIENPPVAFSPLEIAIAHVPGSYNFLTLRDAIQPNPFKFVGLPSVAPFTLTFHDISLPGGGTGTPLAIGLWQATGQNRLFMTYADDPRDDPVPPFYANPNKLLFYDFDPSNPTSVTLAGQTDLGHDYAEVGLVYNPATNHMLGTYAGFAYDDRAGDIAACDSTERGGIYLVDFDGIVSDGPLPSLVVGNPPLAGANLQWKNPFEIAINPNNGKVYVTDRCWNEFPEGDQPVGGAVLIFQDTTSGPTPTPTLTPTVTATATPTVTTTPTVTTTPTVTATTTPTVTVTPSPGQISLVMNGPASVATGETFSVTVVAQSVPNPGLYGVQFEINFDPSLLSLSNLQPNPDFTFVVRNVVSNTLGQLTFVASRQGNVPGLTGNVTLLTFDATAANTPGLASLTFSNEKIGNAQAQAFITSSQSYTVSIGGASTPTPTPATPTATPETPTATPTPETPTTTPETPTATPETPTPSPTAATVSGQIALQARASGNWAGAIVTIDDSNQNDTTAANGNFSIASVATGTHSSITADAPSFLPAVCTAPTVTAPETILANITLLNGDLNDDNLIDINDATTVGVSFGLIGSSLPTDLNQDGIVDILDIIIISVNFNQGSQAWACLP
;
A
#
# COMPACT_ATOMS: atom_id res chain seq x y z
N MET A 1 -76.58 1.70 36.50
CA MET A 1 -76.48 0.22 36.65
C MET A 1 -75.08 -0.18 36.18
N LYS A 2 -74.33 -1.00 36.93
CA LYS A 2 -72.91 -1.40 36.67
C LYS A 2 -71.94 -0.19 36.64
N ALA A 3 -70.86 -0.04 37.43
CA ALA A 3 -69.83 -0.95 37.96
C ALA A 3 -68.91 -1.50 36.83
N ILE A 4 -67.56 -1.45 36.90
CA ILE A 4 -66.59 -1.42 38.03
C ILE A 4 -65.37 -0.48 37.76
N LEU A 5 -64.61 -0.15 38.84
CA LEU A 5 -63.28 0.51 39.04
C LEU A 5 -62.36 0.82 37.81
N SER A 6 -61.70 2.00 37.72
CA SER A 6 -60.44 2.49 38.41
C SER A 6 -59.15 1.95 37.74
N ILE A 7 -58.05 2.68 37.50
CA ILE A 7 -57.23 3.61 38.34
C ILE A 7 -56.70 4.78 37.46
N GLN A 8 -56.97 6.06 37.79
CA GLN A 8 -56.08 7.08 38.40
C GLN A 8 -54.91 7.63 37.51
N LYS A 9 -54.43 8.86 37.79
CA LYS A 9 -53.77 9.76 36.82
C LYS A 9 -52.31 10.12 37.15
N TRP A 10 -51.48 10.27 36.09
CA TRP A 10 -50.58 11.40 35.73
C TRP A 10 -49.59 11.99 36.79
N PRO A 11 -48.39 12.47 36.38
CA PRO A 11 -48.12 13.19 35.13
C PRO A 11 -47.05 12.60 34.20
N VAL A 12 -47.15 13.02 32.93
CA VAL A 12 -46.09 12.92 31.92
C VAL A 12 -44.99 13.95 32.25
N VAL A 13 -43.74 13.53 32.20
CA VAL A 13 -42.58 14.41 32.03
C VAL A 13 -42.09 14.23 30.60
N ILE A 14 -42.08 15.31 29.82
CA ILE A 14 -41.46 15.32 28.49
C ILE A 14 -39.98 15.61 28.68
N ILE A 15 -39.13 14.63 28.39
CA ILE A 15 -37.74 14.85 28.01
C ILE A 15 -37.63 14.34 26.59
N GLY A 16 -37.38 15.24 25.64
CA GLY A 16 -37.04 14.85 24.29
C GLY A 16 -35.62 14.31 24.28
N LEU A 17 -35.46 13.01 24.06
CA LEU A 17 -34.16 12.46 23.69
C LEU A 17 -33.92 12.82 22.22
N LEU A 18 -32.78 13.44 21.91
CA LEU A 18 -32.32 13.57 20.53
C LEU A 18 -32.21 12.16 19.92
N MET A 19 -32.54 12.02 18.64
CA MET A 19 -32.03 10.90 17.86
C MET A 19 -30.52 11.09 17.71
N LEU A 20 -29.75 10.41 18.58
CA LEU A 20 -28.33 10.20 18.33
C LEU A 20 -28.24 9.20 17.17
N VAL A 21 -27.95 9.70 15.97
CA VAL A 21 -27.59 8.84 14.83
C VAL A 21 -26.16 8.36 15.07
N GLY A 22 -26.03 7.31 15.88
CA GLY A 22 -24.76 6.67 16.17
C GLY A 22 -24.28 5.87 14.97
N LEU A 23 -23.53 6.51 14.08
CA LEU A 23 -22.77 5.82 13.03
C LEU A 23 -21.66 4.99 13.68
N SER A 24 -21.91 3.70 13.87
CA SER A 24 -20.92 2.72 14.29
C SER A 24 -20.65 1.74 13.15
N PHE A 25 -19.50 1.86 12.51
CA PHE A 25 -19.04 0.93 11.48
C PHE A 25 -18.41 -0.31 12.14
N GLY A 26 -18.81 -1.52 11.73
CA GLY A 26 -18.18 -2.76 12.17
C GLY A 26 -19.02 -4.04 12.06
N LEU A 27 -18.47 -5.01 11.33
CA LEU A 27 -18.44 -6.48 11.57
C LEU A 27 -19.65 -7.17 12.24
N VAL A 28 -20.21 -8.25 11.62
CA VAL A 28 -21.07 -9.22 12.34
C VAL A 28 -20.22 -9.77 13.48
N TYR A 29 -20.62 -9.44 14.69
CA TYR A 29 -20.39 -10.26 15.87
C TYR A 29 -21.63 -10.20 16.74
N ALA A 30 -22.33 -11.32 16.89
CA ALA A 30 -23.42 -11.37 17.85
C ALA A 30 -22.90 -11.31 19.31
N GLN A 31 -23.69 -10.70 20.19
CA GLN A 31 -23.62 -10.93 21.63
C GLN A 31 -24.98 -11.45 22.14
N ALA A 32 -24.95 -12.23 23.22
CA ALA A 32 -26.00 -13.21 23.46
C ALA A 32 -26.88 -12.94 24.69
N ALA A 33 -28.17 -12.71 24.43
CA ALA A 33 -29.25 -13.22 25.28
C ALA A 33 -30.21 -14.12 24.45
N GLN A 34 -31.34 -14.51 25.04
CA GLN A 34 -32.27 -15.49 24.45
C GLN A 34 -33.17 -14.84 23.39
N GLY A 35 -32.88 -15.02 22.10
CA GLY A 35 -33.62 -14.35 21.03
C GLY A 35 -33.90 -15.23 19.80
N THR A 36 -34.71 -14.69 18.90
CA THR A 36 -35.02 -15.29 17.59
C THR A 36 -34.49 -14.38 16.48
N LEU A 37 -33.71 -14.93 15.56
CA LEU A 37 -33.26 -14.24 14.36
C LEU A 37 -33.95 -14.84 13.14
N ILE A 38 -34.68 -14.03 12.37
CA ILE A 38 -35.23 -14.39 11.07
C ILE A 38 -34.31 -13.83 9.99
N VAL A 39 -33.99 -14.64 8.97
CA VAL A 39 -33.10 -14.24 7.87
C VAL A 39 -33.78 -14.50 6.53
N ASN A 40 -34.11 -13.41 5.84
CA ASN A 40 -34.56 -13.38 4.45
C ASN A 40 -33.37 -13.12 3.51
N ALA A 41 -33.61 -13.20 2.21
CA ALA A 41 -32.64 -12.79 1.20
C ALA A 41 -33.35 -12.27 -0.06
N CYS A 42 -32.63 -11.51 -0.87
CA CYS A 42 -33.00 -11.17 -2.25
C CYS A 42 -31.95 -11.67 -3.24
N THR A 43 -32.25 -11.59 -4.54
CA THR A 43 -31.21 -11.39 -5.56
C THR A 43 -31.01 -9.88 -5.62
N ASP A 44 -29.88 -9.41 -5.09
CA ASP A 44 -29.49 -8.01 -5.20
C ASP A 44 -28.97 -7.81 -6.63
N HIS A 45 -29.72 -7.04 -7.42
CA HIS A 45 -29.34 -6.77 -8.81
C HIS A 45 -28.52 -5.50 -8.95
N ASN A 46 -28.56 -4.58 -7.97
CA ASN A 46 -27.97 -3.25 -8.06
C ASN A 46 -26.60 -3.13 -7.34
N ALA A 47 -26.27 -4.15 -6.55
CA ALA A 47 -25.13 -4.36 -5.66
C ALA A 47 -25.03 -3.44 -4.43
N ASP A 48 -26.06 -2.66 -4.10
CA ASP A 48 -26.03 -1.65 -3.02
C ASP A 48 -26.20 -2.24 -1.60
N GLY A 49 -26.63 -3.50 -1.48
CA GLY A 49 -26.79 -4.21 -0.21
C GLY A 49 -28.15 -4.03 0.47
N ASP A 50 -29.08 -3.25 -0.09
CA ASP A 50 -30.49 -3.32 0.25
C ASP A 50 -31.17 -4.52 -0.45
N CYS A 51 -32.43 -4.76 -0.10
CA CYS A 51 -33.32 -5.76 -0.72
C CYS A 51 -34.78 -5.25 -0.76
N ASN A 52 -34.98 -3.93 -0.70
CA ASN A 52 -36.28 -3.28 -0.53
C ASN A 52 -36.71 -2.46 -1.76
N ASP A 53 -35.95 -2.51 -2.86
CA ASP A 53 -36.19 -1.72 -4.07
C ASP A 53 -36.98 -2.51 -5.15
N PRO A 54 -37.39 -1.87 -6.29
CA PRO A 54 -38.12 -2.53 -7.37
C PRO A 54 -37.26 -3.23 -8.44
N VAL A 55 -35.94 -3.09 -8.36
CA VAL A 55 -34.92 -3.75 -9.19
C VAL A 55 -34.59 -5.13 -8.63
N ASP A 56 -34.61 -5.29 -7.30
CA ASP A 56 -34.30 -6.53 -6.59
C ASP A 56 -35.22 -7.71 -6.94
N GLY A 57 -34.61 -8.90 -7.02
CA GLY A 57 -35.30 -10.16 -7.24
C GLY A 57 -35.60 -10.92 -5.93
N PRO A 58 -36.57 -11.86 -5.92
CA PRO A 58 -36.63 -12.84 -4.84
C PRO A 58 -35.32 -13.65 -4.79
N ALA A 59 -34.95 -14.16 -3.61
CA ALA A 59 -33.77 -15.02 -3.48
C ALA A 59 -33.85 -16.27 -4.37
N PRO A 60 -32.72 -16.74 -4.94
CA PRO A 60 -32.65 -17.96 -5.71
C PRO A 60 -33.12 -19.19 -4.91
N PRO A 61 -33.89 -20.12 -5.51
CA PRO A 61 -34.37 -21.30 -4.80
C PRO A 61 -33.22 -22.18 -4.27
N GLY A 62 -33.12 -22.28 -2.95
CA GLY A 62 -32.16 -23.16 -2.26
C GLY A 62 -31.11 -22.46 -1.41
N VAL A 63 -30.93 -21.14 -1.56
CA VAL A 63 -30.03 -20.32 -0.71
C VAL A 63 -30.26 -20.61 0.77
N GLN A 64 -29.18 -20.84 1.53
CA GLN A 64 -29.25 -21.11 2.97
C GLN A 64 -28.48 -20.05 3.75
N ALA A 65 -29.14 -19.43 4.73
CA ALA A 65 -28.46 -18.69 5.76
C ALA A 65 -27.77 -19.69 6.71
N CYS A 66 -26.59 -19.33 7.22
CA CYS A 66 -25.80 -20.16 8.12
C CYS A 66 -25.23 -19.33 9.26
N LEU A 67 -25.11 -19.95 10.45
CA LEU A 67 -24.43 -19.37 11.61
C LEU A 67 -23.12 -20.10 11.89
N ASN A 68 -22.01 -19.38 11.73
CA ASN A 68 -20.62 -19.81 11.94
C ASN A 68 -20.14 -20.92 10.98
N ASP A 69 -18.81 -21.08 10.94
CA ASP A 69 -18.06 -22.18 10.31
C ASP A 69 -18.52 -23.60 10.77
N THR A 70 -19.40 -23.68 11.78
CA THR A 70 -19.91 -24.90 12.40
C THR A 70 -21.33 -25.26 11.94
N SER A 71 -21.52 -25.38 10.63
CA SER A 71 -22.56 -26.19 9.95
C SER A 71 -24.05 -25.94 10.24
N LEU A 72 -24.42 -24.88 10.97
CA LEU A 72 -25.82 -24.56 11.30
C LEU A 72 -26.51 -23.75 10.18
N CYS A 73 -26.89 -24.44 9.11
CA CYS A 73 -27.51 -23.87 7.92
C CYS A 73 -29.02 -24.15 7.80
N GLN A 74 -29.77 -23.19 7.26
CA GLN A 74 -31.20 -23.29 6.96
C GLN A 74 -31.55 -22.54 5.67
N THR A 75 -32.35 -23.13 4.79
CA THR A 75 -32.87 -22.47 3.59
C THR A 75 -33.71 -21.25 3.93
N VAL A 76 -33.52 -20.14 3.22
CA VAL A 76 -34.25 -18.88 3.48
C VAL A 76 -35.72 -18.96 3.03
N PRO A 77 -36.68 -18.32 3.74
CA PRO A 77 -36.50 -17.56 4.99
C PRO A 77 -36.19 -18.48 6.19
N ALA A 78 -35.05 -18.24 6.82
CA ALA A 78 -34.48 -19.06 7.89
C ALA A 78 -34.87 -18.52 9.27
N THR A 79 -34.81 -19.35 10.31
CA THR A 79 -35.11 -18.92 11.68
C THR A 79 -34.20 -19.62 12.71
N PHE A 80 -33.38 -18.83 13.38
CA PHE A 80 -32.41 -19.30 14.37
C PHE A 80 -32.81 -18.89 15.79
N THR A 81 -32.73 -19.82 16.74
CA THR A 81 -32.89 -19.51 18.17
C THR A 81 -31.52 -19.34 18.80
N VAL A 82 -31.17 -18.11 19.19
CA VAL A 82 -29.88 -17.79 19.81
C VAL A 82 -29.96 -18.07 21.30
N THR A 83 -28.97 -18.81 21.83
CA THR A 83 -28.93 -19.27 23.23
C THR A 83 -27.73 -18.64 23.95
N PRO A 84 -27.82 -18.24 25.23
CA PRO A 84 -26.75 -17.50 25.91
C PRO A 84 -25.41 -18.25 25.96
N GLY A 85 -24.41 -17.65 25.34
CA GLY A 85 -23.03 -18.09 25.28
C GLY A 85 -22.21 -17.06 24.49
N ALA A 86 -20.89 -17.01 24.68
CA ALA A 86 -20.02 -16.08 23.95
C ALA A 86 -19.83 -16.54 22.50
N TYR A 87 -20.85 -16.31 21.66
CA TYR A 87 -20.85 -16.66 20.24
C TYR A 87 -20.73 -15.39 19.39
N THR A 88 -19.50 -15.08 18.99
CA THR A 88 -19.17 -14.22 17.85
C THR A 88 -19.68 -14.88 16.56
N THR A 89 -20.99 -14.91 16.34
CA THR A 89 -21.57 -15.61 15.17
C THR A 89 -21.39 -14.80 13.92
N PHE A 90 -20.92 -15.41 12.83
CA PHE A 90 -21.04 -14.83 11.49
C PHE A 90 -22.33 -15.36 10.84
N LEU A 91 -23.13 -14.44 10.29
CA LEU A 91 -24.24 -14.76 9.41
C LEU A 91 -23.74 -14.68 7.97
N TYR A 92 -23.84 -15.78 7.22
CA TYR A 92 -23.34 -15.91 5.87
C TYR A 92 -24.19 -16.90 5.06
N PHE A 93 -24.09 -16.85 3.73
CA PHE A 93 -24.78 -17.81 2.87
C PHE A 93 -23.91 -19.03 2.58
N THR A 94 -24.43 -20.23 2.83
CA THR A 94 -23.95 -21.45 2.17
C THR A 94 -25.13 -22.20 1.56
N GLY A 95 -24.90 -23.36 0.93
CA GLY A 95 -25.94 -24.08 0.18
C GLY A 95 -26.51 -23.30 -1.02
N ALA A 96 -26.02 -22.09 -1.29
CA ALA A 96 -26.18 -21.33 -2.53
C ALA A 96 -25.45 -22.06 -3.66
N SER A 97 -26.03 -23.18 -4.11
CA SER A 97 -25.51 -24.08 -5.15
C SER A 97 -25.53 -23.48 -6.56
N GLN A 98 -25.58 -22.14 -6.65
CA GLN A 98 -25.75 -21.34 -7.85
C GLN A 98 -24.90 -20.05 -7.85
N GLY A 99 -23.86 -19.93 -7.02
CA GLY A 99 -22.75 -19.00 -7.26
C GLY A 99 -23.07 -17.50 -7.16
N TYR A 100 -23.42 -17.01 -5.98
CA TYR A 100 -23.66 -15.58 -5.71
C TYR A 100 -22.61 -15.02 -4.76
N TYR A 101 -22.33 -13.72 -4.84
CA TYR A 101 -21.46 -12.99 -3.91
C TYR A 101 -22.32 -12.16 -2.94
N PRO A 102 -22.00 -12.13 -1.63
CA PRO A 102 -22.72 -11.29 -0.67
C PRO A 102 -22.48 -9.81 -0.96
N THR A 103 -23.54 -9.00 -1.04
CA THR A 103 -23.41 -7.54 -1.23
C THR A 103 -23.38 -6.83 0.11
N THR A 104 -24.20 -7.28 1.06
CA THR A 104 -24.08 -6.87 2.46
C THR A 104 -22.79 -7.37 3.09
N GLY A 105 -21.96 -6.43 3.57
CA GLY A 105 -20.87 -6.70 4.50
C GLY A 105 -21.35 -7.29 5.83
N ARG A 106 -20.42 -7.60 6.73
CA ARG A 106 -20.75 -8.30 7.98
C ARG A 106 -21.52 -7.37 8.96
N VAL A 107 -22.80 -7.64 9.24
CA VAL A 107 -23.76 -6.84 10.07
C VAL A 107 -23.87 -7.29 11.56
N SER A 108 -23.64 -6.40 12.54
CA SER A 108 -23.77 -6.70 13.98
C SER A 108 -25.23 -6.82 14.50
N ILE A 109 -25.47 -7.62 15.56
CA ILE A 109 -26.80 -7.88 16.15
C ILE A 109 -26.70 -8.12 17.67
N ASP A 110 -27.53 -7.42 18.47
CA ASP A 110 -27.77 -7.71 19.90
C ASP A 110 -29.24 -8.10 20.12
N LEU A 111 -29.47 -9.26 20.74
CA LEU A 111 -30.80 -9.85 20.95
C LEU A 111 -31.09 -10.03 22.44
N VAL A 112 -31.83 -9.08 23.03
CA VAL A 112 -32.33 -9.18 24.42
C VAL A 112 -33.34 -10.32 24.60
N ASN A 113 -33.55 -10.76 25.85
CA ASN A 113 -34.39 -11.92 26.15
C ASN A 113 -35.85 -11.76 25.67
N GLY A 114 -36.25 -12.58 24.70
CA GLY A 114 -37.57 -12.56 24.05
C GLY A 114 -37.66 -11.69 22.80
N ALA A 115 -36.55 -11.09 22.34
CA ALA A 115 -36.52 -10.31 21.11
C ALA A 115 -36.64 -11.19 19.85
N GLN A 116 -37.16 -10.58 18.79
CA GLN A 116 -37.18 -11.12 17.43
C GLN A 116 -36.66 -10.04 16.49
N GLU A 117 -35.54 -10.30 15.82
CA GLU A 117 -35.04 -9.46 14.73
C GLU A 117 -35.27 -10.13 13.37
N THR A 118 -35.31 -9.31 12.31
CA THR A 118 -35.49 -9.78 10.93
C THR A 118 -34.53 -9.04 10.02
N ILE A 119 -33.58 -9.77 9.45
CA ILE A 119 -32.59 -9.26 8.51
C ILE A 119 -32.92 -9.79 7.12
N THR A 120 -32.78 -8.96 6.10
CA THR A 120 -32.72 -9.39 4.70
C THR A 120 -31.30 -9.13 4.22
N LEU A 121 -30.69 -10.09 3.52
CA LEU A 121 -29.33 -9.97 2.98
C LEU A 121 -29.36 -10.01 1.45
N GLY A 122 -28.61 -9.09 0.83
CA GLY A 122 -28.41 -9.04 -0.61
C GLY A 122 -27.31 -9.99 -1.10
N ALA A 123 -27.45 -10.47 -2.33
CA ALA A 123 -26.41 -11.20 -3.02
C ALA A 123 -26.50 -11.03 -4.55
N VAL A 124 -25.37 -10.70 -5.17
CA VAL A 124 -25.24 -10.40 -6.61
C VAL A 124 -24.65 -11.60 -7.37
N TYR A 125 -25.04 -11.78 -8.63
CA TYR A 125 -24.43 -12.80 -9.49
C TYR A 125 -23.13 -12.24 -10.13
N PRO A 126 -22.01 -13.00 -10.13
CA PRO A 126 -20.74 -12.55 -10.70
C PRO A 126 -20.73 -12.62 -12.23
N ILE A 127 -20.63 -11.46 -12.87
CA ILE A 127 -20.72 -11.32 -14.33
C ILE A 127 -19.54 -10.53 -14.88
N HIS A 128 -18.88 -11.14 -15.87
CA HIS A 128 -17.84 -10.52 -16.68
C HIS A 128 -16.75 -9.81 -15.84
N PRO A 129 -16.00 -10.57 -15.01
CA PRO A 129 -14.84 -10.05 -14.30
C PRO A 129 -13.76 -9.57 -15.29
N LYS A 130 -12.97 -8.60 -14.83
CA LYS A 130 -11.84 -8.02 -15.55
C LYS A 130 -10.60 -8.07 -14.69
N GLY A 131 -10.21 -6.96 -14.07
CA GLY A 131 -8.96 -6.86 -13.31
C GLY A 131 -9.00 -7.63 -11.98
N VAL A 132 -7.84 -8.13 -11.56
CA VAL A 132 -7.61 -8.70 -10.23
C VAL A 132 -6.28 -8.17 -9.67
N ALA A 133 -6.25 -7.82 -8.38
CA ALA A 133 -5.02 -7.50 -7.66
C ALA A 133 -5.03 -8.06 -6.23
N VAL A 134 -3.85 -8.33 -5.69
CA VAL A 134 -3.68 -8.80 -4.31
C VAL A 134 -3.12 -7.67 -3.45
N HIS A 135 -3.79 -7.40 -2.33
CA HIS A 135 -3.32 -6.53 -1.26
C HIS A 135 -2.54 -7.38 -0.26
N GLU A 136 -1.21 -7.33 -0.37
CA GLU A 136 -0.30 -8.20 0.37
C GLU A 136 -0.46 -8.06 1.89
N GLN A 137 -0.45 -6.83 2.41
CA GLN A 137 -0.35 -6.57 3.86
C GLN A 137 -1.59 -7.01 4.63
N LEU A 138 -2.77 -7.00 4.00
CA LEU A 138 -4.04 -7.48 4.58
C LEU A 138 -4.43 -8.88 4.09
N ASN A 139 -3.64 -9.47 3.18
CA ASN A 139 -3.93 -10.71 2.47
C ASN A 139 -5.36 -10.75 1.85
N LYS A 140 -5.79 -9.64 1.24
CA LYS A 140 -7.08 -9.54 0.52
C LYS A 140 -6.86 -9.57 -0.99
N VAL A 141 -7.82 -10.10 -1.74
CA VAL A 141 -7.82 -10.07 -3.22
C VAL A 141 -9.03 -9.28 -3.70
N TYR A 142 -8.80 -8.32 -4.58
CA TYR A 142 -9.84 -7.42 -5.12
C TYR A 142 -10.05 -7.73 -6.60
N VAL A 143 -11.30 -7.95 -7.01
CA VAL A 143 -11.65 -8.31 -8.39
C VAL A 143 -12.76 -7.41 -8.91
N ALA A 144 -12.52 -6.76 -10.05
CA ALA A 144 -13.49 -5.91 -10.71
C ALA A 144 -14.46 -6.72 -11.58
N PHE A 145 -15.77 -6.51 -11.40
CA PHE A 145 -16.85 -7.08 -12.22
C PHE A 145 -17.61 -5.98 -12.94
N GLN A 146 -17.83 -6.17 -14.25
CA GLN A 146 -18.49 -5.14 -15.06
C GLN A 146 -20.02 -5.14 -14.95
N GLY A 147 -20.62 -6.16 -14.32
CA GLY A 147 -22.07 -6.28 -14.16
C GLY A 147 -22.78 -6.98 -15.34
N PRO A 148 -24.08 -7.27 -15.20
CA PRO A 148 -24.91 -7.90 -16.24
C PRO A 148 -24.92 -7.11 -17.55
N LEU A 149 -24.77 -7.77 -18.70
CA LEU A 149 -25.01 -7.13 -20.00
C LEU A 149 -26.52 -7.04 -20.27
N VAL A 150 -27.08 -5.83 -20.19
CA VAL A 150 -28.49 -5.55 -20.48
C VAL A 150 -28.63 -4.92 -21.87
N ILE A 151 -29.49 -5.52 -22.70
CA ILE A 151 -29.78 -5.06 -24.06
C ILE A 151 -31.15 -4.38 -24.07
N SER A 152 -31.18 -3.07 -24.33
CA SER A 152 -32.40 -2.26 -24.42
C SER A 152 -32.52 -1.63 -25.81
N GLY A 153 -33.25 -2.29 -26.70
CA GLY A 153 -33.39 -1.89 -28.10
C GLY A 153 -32.06 -2.01 -28.84
N ALA A 154 -31.40 -0.87 -29.09
CA ALA A 154 -30.07 -0.80 -29.72
C ALA A 154 -28.96 -0.38 -28.73
N GLN A 155 -29.29 -0.10 -27.47
CA GLN A 155 -28.30 0.19 -26.44
C GLN A 155 -27.93 -1.08 -25.70
N ARG A 156 -26.62 -1.36 -25.62
CA ARG A 156 -26.03 -2.33 -24.71
C ARG A 156 -25.44 -1.56 -23.52
N VAL A 157 -25.83 -1.91 -22.31
CA VAL A 157 -25.40 -1.26 -21.06
C VAL A 157 -24.99 -2.35 -20.08
N LYS A 158 -23.96 -2.10 -19.27
CA LYS A 158 -23.63 -2.94 -18.12
C LYS A 158 -23.95 -2.17 -16.83
N PRO A 159 -25.22 -2.14 -16.40
CA PRO A 159 -25.56 -1.52 -15.12
C PRO A 159 -24.97 -2.36 -13.97
N TYR A 160 -24.83 -1.73 -12.82
CA TYR A 160 -24.47 -2.38 -11.55
C TYR A 160 -23.12 -3.14 -11.56
N PRO A 161 -22.01 -2.48 -11.96
CA PRO A 161 -20.68 -3.01 -11.74
C PRO A 161 -20.33 -3.02 -10.25
N PHE A 162 -19.36 -3.85 -9.83
CA PHE A 162 -18.90 -3.93 -8.45
C PHE A 162 -17.46 -4.45 -8.35
N VAL A 163 -16.82 -4.28 -7.18
CA VAL A 163 -15.56 -4.98 -6.82
C VAL A 163 -15.87 -6.03 -5.77
N ALA A 164 -15.44 -7.28 -5.97
CA ALA A 164 -15.48 -8.31 -4.94
C ALA A 164 -14.23 -8.24 -4.07
N VAL A 165 -14.40 -8.35 -2.75
CA VAL A 165 -13.33 -8.47 -1.76
C VAL A 165 -13.26 -9.92 -1.30
N ILE A 166 -12.12 -10.58 -1.50
CA ILE A 166 -11.91 -12.01 -1.22
C ILE A 166 -10.80 -12.17 -0.16
N ASP A 167 -11.00 -13.05 0.82
CA ASP A 167 -9.97 -13.40 1.80
C ASP A 167 -8.93 -14.33 1.17
N GLY A 168 -7.66 -13.91 1.15
CA GLY A 168 -6.59 -14.67 0.51
C GLY A 168 -6.22 -15.98 1.23
N ASN A 169 -6.63 -16.15 2.49
CA ASN A 169 -6.42 -17.39 3.26
C ASN A 169 -7.52 -18.40 2.94
N THR A 170 -8.80 -18.02 3.06
CA THR A 170 -9.95 -18.94 2.94
C THR A 170 -10.52 -19.04 1.53
N ASP A 171 -10.16 -18.12 0.63
CA ASP A 171 -10.75 -17.93 -0.71
C ASP A 171 -12.25 -17.56 -0.68
N GLU A 172 -12.77 -17.17 0.48
CA GLU A 172 -14.17 -16.73 0.63
C GLU A 172 -14.36 -15.28 0.21
N VAL A 173 -15.46 -14.99 -0.49
CA VAL A 173 -15.88 -13.61 -0.75
C VAL A 173 -16.42 -13.01 0.54
N LEU A 174 -15.80 -11.93 1.00
CA LEU A 174 -16.18 -11.22 2.20
C LEU A 174 -17.42 -10.35 1.96
N TYR A 175 -17.39 -9.54 0.91
CA TYR A 175 -18.52 -8.72 0.39
C TYR A 175 -18.15 -8.07 -0.96
N THR A 176 -19.07 -7.28 -1.52
CA THR A 176 -18.82 -6.46 -2.73
C THR A 176 -18.95 -4.96 -2.46
N ILE A 177 -18.21 -4.16 -3.23
CA ILE A 177 -18.23 -2.69 -3.21
C ILE A 177 -18.98 -2.22 -4.47
N PRO A 178 -20.15 -1.55 -4.35
CA PRO A 178 -20.98 -1.17 -5.49
C PRO A 178 -20.41 -0.05 -6.38
N GLY A 179 -20.77 -0.13 -7.67
CA GLY A 179 -20.69 0.99 -8.61
C GLY A 179 -21.86 1.97 -8.54
N GLY A 180 -22.98 1.56 -7.95
CA GLY A 180 -24.22 2.35 -7.89
C GLY A 180 -25.03 2.32 -9.20
N PRO A 181 -26.24 2.91 -9.19
CA PRO A 181 -27.15 2.91 -10.35
C PRO A 181 -26.53 3.58 -11.56
N ASP A 182 -26.51 2.86 -12.69
CA ASP A 182 -25.84 3.28 -13.94
C ASP A 182 -24.37 3.75 -13.76
N GLY A 183 -23.69 3.37 -12.66
CA GLY A 183 -22.36 3.86 -12.29
C GLY A 183 -22.28 5.37 -12.00
N VAL A 184 -23.42 6.07 -11.91
CA VAL A 184 -23.49 7.50 -11.62
C VAL A 184 -23.62 7.71 -10.12
N VAL A 185 -22.90 8.70 -9.60
CA VAL A 185 -22.94 9.09 -8.18
C VAL A 185 -24.31 9.69 -7.83
N ASP A 186 -25.15 8.91 -7.14
CA ASP A 186 -26.41 9.38 -6.58
C ASP A 186 -26.20 10.06 -5.21
N PRO A 187 -26.62 11.33 -5.03
CA PRO A 187 -26.55 12.03 -3.75
C PRO A 187 -27.82 11.87 -2.88
N SER A 188 -28.72 10.91 -3.15
CA SER A 188 -30.03 10.82 -2.50
C SER A 188 -30.40 9.48 -1.82
N SER A 189 -29.76 8.37 -2.18
CA SER A 189 -29.84 7.08 -1.46
C SER A 189 -29.10 7.10 -0.12
N HIS A 190 -29.50 6.22 0.81
CA HIS A 190 -29.04 6.22 2.21
C HIS A 190 -27.91 5.21 2.50
N ALA A 191 -27.12 4.84 1.48
CA ALA A 191 -25.96 3.96 1.63
C ALA A 191 -24.67 4.75 1.91
N PRO A 192 -23.75 4.26 2.77
CA PRO A 192 -22.53 4.98 3.17
C PRO A 192 -21.39 4.86 2.12
N ASN A 193 -21.70 5.07 0.83
CA ASN A 193 -20.75 5.09 -0.28
C ASN A 193 -21.28 6.03 -1.39
N SER A 194 -21.42 7.33 -1.12
CA SER A 194 -21.93 8.32 -2.09
C SER A 194 -20.92 8.71 -3.18
N ALA A 195 -20.20 7.72 -3.70
CA ALA A 195 -19.22 7.75 -4.78
C ALA A 195 -18.93 6.29 -5.20
N GLY A 196 -19.72 5.72 -6.12
CA GLY A 196 -19.50 4.36 -6.62
C GLY A 196 -18.30 4.23 -7.55
N ILE A 197 -17.87 3.00 -7.84
CA ILE A 197 -16.67 2.70 -8.65
C ILE A 197 -16.77 3.10 -10.14
N GLY A 198 -17.95 3.49 -10.65
CA GLY A 198 -18.18 3.83 -12.07
C GLY A 198 -18.37 2.64 -13.02
N ARG A 199 -18.74 2.93 -14.27
CA ARG A 199 -19.10 1.95 -15.30
C ARG A 199 -17.91 1.28 -15.99
N GLY A 200 -18.09 0.00 -16.30
CA GLY A 200 -17.09 -0.82 -16.98
C GLY A 200 -15.73 -0.85 -16.26
N PRO A 201 -15.67 -1.13 -14.95
CA PRO A 201 -14.39 -1.30 -14.24
C PRO A 201 -13.55 -2.34 -14.97
N TRP A 202 -12.31 -1.98 -15.28
CA TRP A 202 -11.42 -2.77 -16.12
C TRP A 202 -10.22 -3.23 -15.32
N GLY A 203 -9.38 -2.29 -14.88
CA GLY A 203 -8.16 -2.61 -14.15
C GLY A 203 -8.29 -2.40 -12.64
N VAL A 204 -7.57 -3.24 -11.88
CA VAL A 204 -7.41 -3.15 -10.43
C VAL A 204 -5.91 -3.13 -10.13
N ALA A 205 -5.45 -2.25 -9.25
CA ALA A 205 -4.09 -2.31 -8.71
C ALA A 205 -4.06 -1.98 -7.21
N THR A 206 -3.08 -2.52 -6.51
CA THR A 206 -2.85 -2.33 -5.08
C THR A 206 -1.60 -1.50 -4.86
N SER A 207 -1.68 -0.53 -3.94
CA SER A 207 -0.54 0.30 -3.55
C SER A 207 0.55 -0.52 -2.84
N GLY A 208 1.83 -0.27 -3.17
CA GLY A 208 2.95 -1.03 -2.58
C GLY A 208 3.14 -0.80 -1.06
N ASN A 209 2.63 0.31 -0.54
CA ASN A 209 2.57 0.60 0.90
C ASN A 209 1.32 0.00 1.59
N GLY A 210 0.36 -0.55 0.84
CA GLY A 210 -0.88 -1.10 1.36
C GLY A 210 -1.93 -0.07 1.78
N GLN A 211 -1.80 1.19 1.38
CA GLN A 211 -2.67 2.31 1.79
C GLN A 211 -4.01 2.33 1.04
N PHE A 212 -4.01 2.04 -0.26
CA PHE A 212 -5.19 2.07 -1.14
C PHE A 212 -5.22 0.94 -2.18
N VAL A 213 -6.42 0.66 -2.66
CA VAL A 213 -6.70 -0.09 -3.90
C VAL A 213 -7.29 0.87 -4.93
N TYR A 214 -6.87 0.74 -6.19
CA TYR A 214 -7.25 1.65 -7.27
C TYR A 214 -8.01 0.90 -8.37
N ILE A 215 -9.18 1.41 -8.77
CA ILE A 215 -10.02 0.85 -9.84
C ILE A 215 -10.06 1.82 -11.01
N GLY A 216 -9.78 1.35 -12.23
CA GLY A 216 -9.98 2.11 -13.46
C GLY A 216 -11.28 1.72 -14.15
N SER A 217 -12.19 2.67 -14.34
CA SER A 217 -13.51 2.45 -14.96
C SER A 217 -13.59 3.02 -16.38
N PHE A 218 -13.54 2.10 -17.34
CA PHE A 218 -13.27 2.33 -18.76
C PHE A 218 -14.38 3.11 -19.47
N GLU A 219 -15.64 2.95 -19.05
CA GLU A 219 -16.81 3.55 -19.72
C GLU A 219 -17.13 4.98 -19.21
N ASP A 220 -16.51 5.43 -18.11
CA ASP A 220 -16.72 6.75 -17.49
C ASP A 220 -15.46 7.65 -17.43
N GLY A 221 -14.26 7.09 -17.62
CA GLY A 221 -13.01 7.84 -17.41
C GLY A 221 -12.78 8.19 -15.93
N LEU A 222 -13.12 7.24 -15.06
CA LEU A 222 -13.07 7.38 -13.60
C LEU A 222 -11.97 6.49 -13.00
N VAL A 223 -11.24 7.05 -12.04
CA VAL A 223 -10.37 6.30 -11.13
C VAL A 223 -10.92 6.39 -9.72
N THR A 224 -11.14 5.23 -9.10
CA THR A 224 -11.69 5.09 -7.75
C THR A 224 -10.59 4.70 -6.77
N TYR A 225 -10.53 5.37 -5.63
CA TYR A 225 -9.65 5.06 -4.50
C TYR A 225 -10.48 4.36 -3.43
N ILE A 226 -10.13 3.11 -3.11
CA ILE A 226 -10.73 2.31 -2.04
C ILE A 226 -9.74 2.24 -0.87
N ASP A 227 -10.22 2.55 0.33
CA ASP A 227 -9.50 2.24 1.58
C ASP A 227 -9.66 0.73 1.87
N PRO A 228 -8.56 -0.05 1.95
CA PRO A 228 -8.61 -1.49 2.11
C PRO A 228 -8.78 -1.96 3.56
N ILE A 229 -8.78 -1.04 4.53
CA ILE A 229 -9.11 -1.34 5.94
C ILE A 229 -10.64 -1.40 6.11
N SER A 230 -11.35 -0.44 5.50
CA SER A 230 -12.82 -0.33 5.52
C SER A 230 -13.52 -0.97 4.32
N ASP A 231 -12.78 -1.24 3.23
CA ASP A 231 -13.27 -1.57 1.88
C ASP A 231 -14.34 -0.60 1.34
N THR A 232 -14.23 0.70 1.64
CA THR A 232 -15.13 1.75 1.12
C THR A 232 -14.43 2.64 0.10
N THR A 233 -15.19 3.22 -0.85
CA THR A 233 -14.67 4.29 -1.72
C THR A 233 -14.41 5.53 -0.88
N VAL A 234 -13.17 6.01 -0.87
CA VAL A 234 -12.78 7.24 -0.16
C VAL A 234 -12.58 8.45 -1.08
N ALA A 235 -12.28 8.23 -2.36
CA ALA A 235 -12.23 9.30 -3.35
C ALA A 235 -12.45 8.79 -4.78
N ASN A 236 -12.96 9.69 -5.63
CA ASN A 236 -13.16 9.48 -7.06
C ASN A 236 -12.49 10.61 -7.84
N TYR A 237 -11.63 10.25 -8.79
CA TYR A 237 -10.96 11.17 -9.71
C TYR A 237 -11.46 10.91 -11.14
N SER A 238 -12.05 11.91 -11.79
CA SER A 238 -12.40 11.83 -13.21
C SER A 238 -11.43 12.66 -14.04
N ALA A 239 -10.82 12.03 -15.04
CA ALA A 239 -10.02 12.73 -16.05
C ALA A 239 -10.89 13.28 -17.21
N GLY A 240 -12.22 13.12 -17.13
CA GLY A 240 -13.18 13.44 -18.19
C GLY A 240 -13.47 12.24 -19.10
N SER A 241 -14.63 12.25 -19.75
CA SER A 241 -15.20 11.11 -20.50
C SER A 241 -14.51 10.79 -21.84
N SER A 242 -13.30 11.29 -22.07
CA SER A 242 -12.41 10.88 -23.16
C SER A 242 -11.25 10.01 -22.67
N PHE A 243 -11.03 9.91 -21.36
CA PHE A 243 -10.05 9.02 -20.76
C PHE A 243 -10.67 7.62 -20.63
N MET A 244 -9.98 6.58 -21.12
CA MET A 244 -10.47 5.21 -21.07
C MET A 244 -9.43 4.31 -20.38
N PRO A 245 -9.45 4.22 -19.02
CA PRO A 245 -8.44 3.50 -18.24
C PRO A 245 -8.53 1.99 -18.42
N THR A 246 -7.41 1.35 -18.77
CA THR A 246 -7.29 -0.11 -18.87
C THR A 246 -6.67 -0.70 -17.58
N ALA A 247 -5.67 -1.57 -17.67
CA ALA A 247 -4.97 -2.17 -16.53
C ALA A 247 -3.92 -1.19 -15.94
N PRO A 248 -4.08 -0.70 -14.70
CA PRO A 248 -3.07 0.11 -14.04
C PRO A 248 -1.95 -0.74 -13.44
N MET A 249 -0.78 -0.13 -13.25
CA MET A 249 0.26 -0.67 -12.37
C MET A 249 0.77 0.40 -11.41
N VAL A 250 1.00 0.02 -10.16
CA VAL A 250 1.67 0.87 -9.16
C VAL A 250 3.18 0.70 -9.33
N ASN A 251 3.90 1.82 -9.36
CA ASN A 251 5.35 1.79 -9.46
C ASN A 251 5.98 1.40 -8.10
N PRO A 252 6.77 0.31 -8.01
CA PRO A 252 7.30 -0.18 -6.74
C PRO A 252 8.39 0.70 -6.11
N VAL A 253 8.88 1.73 -6.83
CA VAL A 253 9.91 2.67 -6.36
C VAL A 253 9.31 4.02 -5.98
N THR A 254 8.32 4.51 -6.73
CA THR A 254 7.73 5.85 -6.52
C THR A 254 6.34 5.84 -5.87
N GLY A 255 5.70 4.66 -5.75
CA GLY A 255 4.33 4.51 -5.26
C GLY A 255 3.24 5.02 -6.21
N LEU A 256 3.60 5.75 -7.27
CA LEU A 256 2.65 6.37 -8.19
C LEU A 256 1.89 5.33 -9.03
N VAL A 257 0.59 5.57 -9.22
CA VAL A 257 -0.29 4.69 -10.02
C VAL A 257 -0.25 5.13 -11.48
N HIS A 258 -0.02 4.20 -12.39
CA HIS A 258 0.11 4.48 -13.82
C HIS A 258 -1.01 3.80 -14.61
N TYR A 259 -1.87 4.59 -15.24
CA TYR A 259 -3.03 4.16 -16.02
C TYR A 259 -2.82 4.41 -17.52
N PRO A 260 -2.85 3.38 -18.38
CA PRO A 260 -2.95 3.58 -19.83
C PRO A 260 -4.30 4.22 -20.20
N ASP A 261 -4.30 5.18 -21.12
CA ASP A 261 -5.52 5.78 -21.70
C ASP A 261 -5.71 5.30 -23.14
N TYR A 262 -6.61 4.32 -23.32
CA TYR A 262 -6.86 3.63 -24.58
C TYR A 262 -7.32 4.56 -25.72
N GLU A 263 -8.11 5.60 -25.44
CA GLU A 263 -8.74 6.44 -26.47
C GLU A 263 -7.83 7.61 -26.89
N GLN A 264 -7.12 8.24 -25.95
CA GLN A 264 -6.27 9.41 -26.24
C GLN A 264 -4.81 9.06 -26.56
N GLY A 265 -4.38 7.81 -26.34
CA GLY A 265 -3.00 7.39 -26.56
C GLY A 265 -2.00 7.88 -25.52
N ASN A 266 -2.49 8.28 -24.34
CA ASN A 266 -1.69 8.84 -23.25
C ASN A 266 -1.56 7.84 -22.09
N MET A 267 -0.91 8.30 -21.02
CA MET A 267 -0.92 7.61 -19.73
C MET A 267 -1.16 8.63 -18.63
N LEU A 268 -2.11 8.35 -17.75
CA LEU A 268 -2.37 9.13 -16.54
C LEU A 268 -1.51 8.57 -15.41
N ILE A 269 -0.67 9.42 -14.81
CA ILE A 269 0.05 9.10 -13.57
C ILE A 269 -0.66 9.81 -12.42
N LEU A 270 -0.96 9.08 -11.34
CA LEU A 270 -1.63 9.60 -10.16
C LEU A 270 -0.77 9.48 -8.90
N SER A 271 -0.93 10.46 -8.01
CA SER A 271 -0.46 10.42 -6.63
C SER A 271 -1.19 9.32 -5.84
N THR A 272 -0.54 8.81 -4.81
CA THR A 272 -1.19 7.98 -3.78
C THR A 272 -2.15 8.78 -2.90
N ASP A 273 -2.01 10.11 -2.84
CA ASP A 273 -2.85 11.02 -2.06
C ASP A 273 -4.22 11.29 -2.74
N PRO A 274 -5.35 10.83 -2.15
CA PRO A 274 -6.69 11.06 -2.70
C PRO A 274 -7.19 12.51 -2.53
N ALA A 275 -6.62 13.29 -1.60
CA ALA A 275 -6.99 14.69 -1.39
C ALA A 275 -6.31 15.64 -2.39
N ASN A 276 -5.22 15.19 -3.02
CA ASN A 276 -4.46 15.97 -4.00
C ASN A 276 -3.98 15.10 -5.19
N PRO A 277 -4.91 14.55 -6.00
CA PRO A 277 -4.58 13.73 -7.17
C PRO A 277 -3.87 14.60 -8.23
N GLN A 278 -2.55 14.57 -8.21
CA GLN A 278 -1.70 15.30 -9.15
C GLN A 278 -2.01 14.88 -10.60
N VAL A 279 -2.25 15.87 -11.46
CA VAL A 279 -2.88 15.67 -12.77
C VAL A 279 -1.85 15.51 -13.89
N ALA A 280 -2.00 14.41 -14.63
CA ALA A 280 -1.54 14.15 -16.00
C ALA A 280 -0.45 15.08 -16.61
N PHE A 281 0.73 14.52 -16.84
CA PHE A 281 1.66 15.04 -17.85
C PHE A 281 1.27 14.46 -19.23
N PRO A 282 0.88 15.27 -20.22
CA PRO A 282 0.54 14.76 -21.55
C PRO A 282 1.79 14.26 -22.25
N PHE A 283 1.79 12.98 -22.65
CA PHE A 283 2.98 12.35 -23.25
C PHE A 283 3.17 12.70 -24.73
N ILE A 284 2.09 13.01 -25.46
CA ILE A 284 2.12 13.24 -26.91
C ILE A 284 1.73 14.68 -27.26
N GLU A 285 2.71 15.60 -27.25
CA GLU A 285 2.53 16.97 -27.77
C GLU A 285 2.36 17.05 -29.30
N ASN A 286 2.37 15.92 -30.03
CA ASN A 286 2.25 15.86 -31.49
C ASN A 286 1.29 14.76 -31.97
N PRO A 287 0.00 15.06 -32.19
CA PRO A 287 -0.91 14.17 -32.91
C PRO A 287 -0.61 14.21 -34.41
N PRO A 288 -0.09 13.12 -34.99
CA PRO A 288 -0.67 12.60 -36.22
C PRO A 288 -0.87 11.08 -36.23
N VAL A 289 -0.55 10.36 -35.14
CA VAL A 289 -0.64 8.89 -35.03
C VAL A 289 -1.45 8.54 -33.79
N ALA A 290 -2.55 7.80 -33.97
CA ALA A 290 -3.44 7.38 -32.90
C ALA A 290 -3.04 5.98 -32.42
N PHE A 291 -2.31 5.94 -31.29
CA PHE A 291 -2.03 4.70 -30.58
C PHE A 291 -3.02 4.54 -29.42
N SER A 292 -3.47 3.31 -29.17
CA SER A 292 -4.32 2.90 -28.06
C SER A 292 -3.51 1.97 -27.15
N PRO A 293 -2.98 2.46 -26.02
CA PRO A 293 -2.24 1.63 -25.08
C PRO A 293 -3.18 0.68 -24.32
N LEU A 294 -2.69 -0.52 -23.98
CA LEU A 294 -3.52 -1.56 -23.37
C LEU A 294 -3.02 -2.03 -22.01
N GLU A 295 -1.74 -2.40 -21.89
CA GLU A 295 -1.17 -2.97 -20.66
C GLU A 295 0.23 -2.41 -20.38
N ILE A 296 0.59 -2.32 -19.10
CA ILE A 296 1.80 -1.67 -18.61
C ILE A 296 2.53 -2.57 -17.60
N ALA A 297 3.86 -2.70 -17.76
CA ALA A 297 4.74 -3.38 -16.83
C ALA A 297 5.86 -2.44 -16.36
N ILE A 298 6.15 -2.40 -15.06
CA ILE A 298 7.09 -1.44 -14.48
C ILE A 298 8.33 -2.15 -13.94
N ALA A 299 9.51 -1.82 -14.47
CA ALA A 299 10.77 -2.41 -14.05
C ALA A 299 11.32 -1.72 -12.79
N HIS A 300 11.53 -2.51 -11.74
CA HIS A 300 12.24 -2.12 -10.53
C HIS A 300 13.74 -2.06 -10.82
N VAL A 301 14.20 -0.91 -11.31
CA VAL A 301 15.61 -0.57 -11.60
C VAL A 301 15.91 0.85 -11.12
N PRO A 302 17.17 1.29 -11.00
CA PRO A 302 17.48 2.69 -10.68
C PRO A 302 16.89 3.64 -11.73
N GLY A 303 15.95 4.50 -11.32
CA GLY A 303 15.16 5.38 -12.21
C GLY A 303 13.86 4.77 -12.77
N SER A 304 13.57 3.51 -12.41
CA SER A 304 12.40 2.65 -12.70
C SER A 304 11.67 2.92 -14.01
N TYR A 305 11.77 1.97 -14.94
CA TYR A 305 11.31 2.18 -16.32
C TYR A 305 10.00 1.47 -16.60
N ASN A 306 9.02 2.24 -17.06
CA ASN A 306 7.71 1.71 -17.44
C ASN A 306 7.75 1.27 -18.90
N PHE A 307 7.26 0.06 -19.17
CA PHE A 307 7.07 -0.53 -20.49
C PHE A 307 5.58 -0.61 -20.80
N LEU A 308 5.15 -0.08 -21.95
CA LEU A 308 3.74 0.07 -22.32
C LEU A 308 3.46 -0.51 -23.71
N THR A 309 2.46 -1.38 -23.87
CA THR A 309 2.02 -1.85 -25.20
C THR A 309 1.23 -0.76 -25.93
N LEU A 310 1.51 -0.53 -27.22
CA LEU A 310 0.79 0.44 -28.06
C LEU A 310 0.12 -0.25 -29.25
N ARG A 311 -1.22 -0.20 -29.34
CA ARG A 311 -2.01 -0.66 -30.52
C ARG A 311 -2.17 0.50 -31.52
N ASP A 312 -1.88 0.37 -32.81
CA ASP A 312 -2.22 1.42 -33.80
C ASP A 312 -3.70 1.28 -34.21
N ALA A 313 -4.48 2.35 -34.03
CA ALA A 313 -5.91 2.34 -34.31
C ALA A 313 -6.26 2.61 -35.79
N ILE A 314 -5.36 3.20 -36.60
CA ILE A 314 -5.71 3.78 -37.91
C ILE A 314 -4.63 3.58 -39.00
N GLN A 315 -3.36 3.33 -38.69
CA GLN A 315 -2.23 3.43 -39.64
C GLN A 315 -1.33 2.18 -39.76
N PRO A 316 -0.53 2.06 -40.85
CA PRO A 316 0.18 0.82 -41.23
C PRO A 316 1.63 0.78 -40.71
N ASN A 317 1.90 1.28 -39.50
CA ASN A 317 3.24 1.22 -38.92
C ASN A 317 3.43 -0.04 -38.07
N PRO A 318 4.68 -0.52 -37.88
CA PRO A 318 4.97 -1.49 -36.83
C PRO A 318 4.59 -0.90 -35.48
N PHE A 319 3.89 -1.72 -34.70
CA PHE A 319 3.50 -1.43 -33.34
C PHE A 319 4.75 -1.36 -32.45
N LYS A 320 4.63 -0.70 -31.31
CA LYS A 320 5.78 -0.32 -30.47
C LYS A 320 5.51 -0.60 -29.01
N PHE A 321 6.59 -0.62 -28.24
CA PHE A 321 6.51 -0.29 -26.82
C PHE A 321 7.30 0.98 -26.53
N VAL A 322 6.96 1.63 -25.43
CA VAL A 322 7.64 2.81 -24.91
C VAL A 322 8.41 2.41 -23.66
N GLY A 323 9.67 2.83 -23.55
CA GLY A 323 10.41 2.93 -22.29
C GLY A 323 10.46 4.39 -21.82
N LEU A 324 10.14 4.64 -20.55
CA LEU A 324 10.18 5.97 -19.94
C LEU A 324 10.61 5.90 -18.46
N PRO A 325 11.34 6.89 -17.92
CA PRO A 325 11.71 6.94 -16.50
C PRO A 325 10.51 7.31 -15.62
N SER A 326 10.42 6.73 -14.43
CA SER A 326 9.32 6.94 -13.45
C SER A 326 9.27 8.32 -12.79
N VAL A 327 10.29 9.14 -13.00
CA VAL A 327 10.45 10.46 -12.37
C VAL A 327 10.71 11.50 -13.46
N ALA A 328 10.11 12.69 -13.31
CA ALA A 328 10.26 13.78 -14.27
C ALA A 328 11.72 14.23 -14.42
N PRO A 329 12.19 14.62 -15.63
CA PRO A 329 11.41 14.78 -16.86
C PRO A 329 11.17 13.47 -17.62
N PHE A 330 9.90 13.17 -17.89
CA PHE A 330 9.46 11.96 -18.58
C PHE A 330 9.90 11.96 -20.05
N THR A 331 11.03 11.32 -20.35
CA THR A 331 11.60 11.25 -21.69
C THR A 331 11.18 9.95 -22.38
N LEU A 332 10.34 10.05 -23.41
CA LEU A 332 9.90 8.91 -24.23
C LEU A 332 11.06 8.31 -25.02
N THR A 333 11.29 7.00 -24.86
CA THR A 333 12.07 6.18 -25.80
C THR A 333 11.13 5.20 -26.48
N PHE A 334 10.93 5.34 -27.79
CA PHE A 334 10.15 4.40 -28.59
C PHE A 334 11.03 3.25 -29.08
N HIS A 335 10.55 2.02 -28.94
CA HIS A 335 11.23 0.81 -29.39
C HIS A 335 10.39 0.10 -30.46
N ASP A 336 11.00 -0.14 -31.62
CA ASP A 336 10.36 -0.83 -32.73
C ASP A 336 10.37 -2.35 -32.50
N ILE A 337 9.19 -2.98 -32.59
CA ILE A 337 9.06 -4.44 -32.51
C ILE A 337 9.71 -5.08 -33.74
N SER A 338 10.98 -5.46 -33.58
CA SER A 338 11.86 -5.89 -34.66
C SER A 338 11.71 -7.40 -34.94
N LEU A 339 10.68 -7.80 -35.69
CA LEU A 339 10.45 -9.20 -36.02
C LEU A 339 11.56 -9.81 -36.91
N PRO A 340 11.92 -11.11 -36.70
CA PRO A 340 12.72 -11.87 -37.65
C PRO A 340 12.03 -11.93 -39.03
N GLY A 341 12.59 -11.21 -40.01
CA GLY A 341 12.04 -11.10 -41.37
C GLY A 341 11.33 -9.77 -41.67
N GLY A 342 11.06 -8.93 -40.66
CA GLY A 342 10.56 -7.57 -40.85
C GLY A 342 9.06 -7.42 -41.12
N GLY A 343 8.23 -8.35 -40.64
CA GLY A 343 6.77 -8.21 -40.63
C GLY A 343 6.26 -7.22 -39.58
N THR A 344 4.96 -6.92 -39.61
CA THR A 344 4.24 -6.09 -38.63
C THR A 344 3.23 -6.93 -37.82
N GLY A 345 2.63 -6.33 -36.79
CA GLY A 345 1.71 -7.02 -35.89
C GLY A 345 1.61 -6.37 -34.50
N THR A 346 0.61 -6.78 -33.73
CA THR A 346 0.11 -6.13 -32.51
C THR A 346 0.70 -6.76 -31.24
N PRO A 347 1.31 -5.99 -30.30
CA PRO A 347 1.52 -6.43 -28.93
C PRO A 347 0.22 -6.26 -28.12
N LEU A 348 -0.10 -7.23 -27.26
CA LEU A 348 -1.29 -7.18 -26.42
C LEU A 348 -0.92 -7.17 -24.94
N ALA A 349 -0.48 -8.31 -24.41
CA ALA A 349 -0.04 -8.47 -23.03
C ALA A 349 1.49 -8.31 -22.88
N ILE A 350 1.95 -7.95 -21.68
CA ILE A 350 3.33 -7.58 -21.35
C ILE A 350 3.67 -7.94 -19.89
N GLY A 351 4.79 -8.62 -19.67
CA GLY A 351 5.27 -9.03 -18.36
C GLY A 351 6.77 -8.85 -18.19
N LEU A 352 7.25 -8.79 -16.95
CA LEU A 352 8.66 -8.55 -16.62
C LEU A 352 9.23 -9.63 -15.72
N TRP A 353 10.45 -10.06 -16.05
CA TRP A 353 11.34 -10.79 -15.16
C TRP A 353 12.62 -9.98 -14.92
N GLN A 354 13.12 -10.03 -13.68
CA GLN A 354 14.29 -9.26 -13.25
C GLN A 354 15.17 -10.08 -12.29
N ALA A 355 16.47 -10.06 -12.55
CA ALA A 355 17.52 -10.69 -11.75
C ALA A 355 18.81 -9.86 -11.77
N THR A 356 19.76 -10.18 -10.89
CA THR A 356 21.02 -9.44 -10.75
C THR A 356 21.86 -9.48 -12.02
N GLY A 357 21.77 -8.43 -12.83
CA GLY A 357 22.49 -8.30 -14.11
C GLY A 357 21.77 -8.86 -15.33
N GLN A 358 20.51 -9.28 -15.21
CA GLN A 358 19.69 -9.76 -16.33
C GLN A 358 18.22 -9.39 -16.11
N ASN A 359 17.61 -8.63 -17.03
CA ASN A 359 16.15 -8.43 -17.06
C ASN A 359 15.61 -8.86 -18.43
N ARG A 360 14.40 -9.41 -18.44
CA ARG A 360 13.69 -9.83 -19.65
C ARG A 360 12.26 -9.31 -19.64
N LEU A 361 11.88 -8.65 -20.72
CA LEU A 361 10.50 -8.29 -21.05
C LEU A 361 9.90 -9.43 -21.86
N PHE A 362 8.69 -9.88 -21.48
CA PHE A 362 7.88 -10.86 -22.22
C PHE A 362 6.64 -10.15 -22.77
N MET A 363 6.18 -10.54 -23.96
CA MET A 363 5.12 -9.82 -24.67
C MET A 363 4.35 -10.76 -25.60
N THR A 364 3.02 -10.83 -25.46
CA THR A 364 2.18 -11.57 -26.42
C THR A 364 1.95 -10.75 -27.67
N TYR A 365 1.93 -11.43 -28.80
CA TYR A 365 2.01 -10.81 -30.12
C TYR A 365 1.15 -11.51 -31.15
N ALA A 366 0.37 -10.72 -31.89
CA ALA A 366 -0.42 -11.14 -33.05
C ALA A 366 0.22 -10.60 -34.34
N ASP A 367 0.25 -11.38 -35.42
CA ASP A 367 0.66 -10.86 -36.73
C ASP A 367 -0.33 -9.80 -37.25
N ASP A 368 0.11 -8.96 -38.18
CA ASP A 368 -0.74 -7.92 -38.78
C ASP A 368 -1.84 -8.53 -39.66
N PRO A 369 -3.14 -8.36 -39.34
CA PRO A 369 -4.23 -8.91 -40.16
C PRO A 369 -4.34 -8.25 -41.54
N ARG A 370 -3.51 -7.24 -41.86
CA ARG A 370 -3.43 -6.61 -43.18
C ARG A 370 -2.46 -7.32 -44.14
N ASP A 371 -1.62 -8.23 -43.64
CA ASP A 371 -0.84 -9.16 -44.48
C ASP A 371 -1.69 -10.37 -44.92
N ASP A 372 -2.86 -10.61 -44.29
CA ASP A 372 -3.89 -11.51 -44.79
C ASP A 372 -4.78 -10.80 -45.84
N PRO A 373 -5.16 -11.46 -46.96
CA PRO A 373 -6.07 -10.90 -47.96
C PRO A 373 -7.53 -10.70 -47.51
N VAL A 374 -7.92 -11.05 -46.27
CA VAL A 374 -9.31 -10.96 -45.76
C VAL A 374 -9.46 -9.91 -44.64
N PRO A 375 -9.95 -8.69 -44.95
CA PRO A 375 -10.16 -7.65 -43.93
C PRO A 375 -11.56 -7.74 -43.27
N PRO A 376 -11.72 -7.31 -41.99
CA PRO A 376 -10.71 -6.91 -41.02
C PRO A 376 -10.94 -7.56 -39.64
N PHE A 377 -10.37 -8.75 -39.39
CA PHE A 377 -10.44 -9.39 -38.07
C PHE A 377 -9.32 -8.88 -37.15
N TYR A 378 -9.61 -8.73 -35.86
CA TYR A 378 -8.56 -8.56 -34.85
C TYR A 378 -7.86 -9.90 -34.67
N ALA A 379 -6.60 -9.99 -35.13
CA ALA A 379 -5.80 -11.19 -34.94
C ALA A 379 -5.52 -11.43 -33.44
N ASN A 380 -5.74 -12.64 -32.98
CA ASN A 380 -5.32 -13.07 -31.65
C ASN A 380 -3.79 -13.16 -31.58
N PRO A 381 -3.20 -12.92 -30.40
CA PRO A 381 -1.80 -13.25 -30.20
C PRO A 381 -1.58 -14.74 -30.42
N ASN A 382 -0.62 -15.08 -31.28
CA ASN A 382 -0.19 -16.44 -31.59
C ASN A 382 1.30 -16.66 -31.29
N LYS A 383 2.00 -15.60 -30.87
CA LYS A 383 3.44 -15.58 -30.59
C LYS A 383 3.72 -14.95 -29.25
N LEU A 384 4.82 -15.37 -28.66
CA LEU A 384 5.47 -14.70 -27.54
C LEU A 384 6.80 -14.14 -28.01
N LEU A 385 7.00 -12.83 -27.84
CA LEU A 385 8.28 -12.16 -28.02
C LEU A 385 8.93 -11.94 -26.66
N PHE A 386 10.25 -12.07 -26.58
CA PHE A 386 10.99 -11.71 -25.38
C PHE A 386 12.27 -10.94 -25.68
N TYR A 387 12.51 -9.91 -24.87
CA TYR A 387 13.56 -8.92 -25.07
C TYR A 387 14.41 -8.79 -23.81
N ASP A 388 15.74 -8.85 -23.95
CA ASP A 388 16.66 -8.48 -22.87
C ASP A 388 16.86 -6.96 -22.84
N PHE A 389 17.00 -6.39 -21.64
CA PHE A 389 17.32 -4.97 -21.46
C PHE A 389 18.28 -4.72 -20.28
N ASP A 390 19.18 -3.74 -20.47
CA ASP A 390 20.16 -3.32 -19.46
C ASP A 390 19.48 -2.44 -18.38
N PRO A 391 19.51 -2.79 -17.08
CA PRO A 391 18.94 -1.96 -16.02
C PRO A 391 19.62 -0.58 -15.87
N SER A 392 20.86 -0.44 -16.33
CA SER A 392 21.64 0.81 -16.30
C SER A 392 21.52 1.62 -17.59
N ASN A 393 21.03 1.01 -18.67
CA ASN A 393 20.71 1.69 -19.93
C ASN A 393 19.53 1.00 -20.65
N PRO A 394 18.29 1.17 -20.16
CA PRO A 394 17.11 0.52 -20.75
C PRO A 394 16.69 1.11 -22.11
N THR A 395 17.45 2.04 -22.68
CA THR A 395 17.34 2.34 -24.13
C THR A 395 17.92 1.21 -24.99
N SER A 396 18.78 0.36 -24.41
CA SER A 396 19.33 -0.84 -25.03
C SER A 396 18.41 -2.04 -24.76
N VAL A 397 17.31 -2.12 -25.52
CA VAL A 397 16.42 -3.29 -25.54
C VAL A 397 16.66 -4.10 -26.80
N THR A 398 16.88 -5.42 -26.67
CA THR A 398 17.24 -6.32 -27.77
C THR A 398 16.39 -7.57 -27.78
N LEU A 399 15.84 -7.95 -28.94
CA LEU A 399 15.07 -9.21 -29.08
C LEU A 399 15.99 -10.39 -28.73
N ALA A 400 15.65 -11.10 -27.66
CA ALA A 400 16.35 -12.30 -27.21
C ALA A 400 15.78 -13.56 -27.87
N GLY A 401 14.47 -13.58 -28.16
CA GLY A 401 13.85 -14.65 -28.92
C GLY A 401 12.36 -14.45 -29.19
N GLN A 402 11.81 -15.42 -29.91
CA GLN A 402 10.39 -15.54 -30.26
C GLN A 402 9.99 -17.01 -30.19
N THR A 403 8.82 -17.27 -29.62
CA THR A 403 8.17 -18.58 -29.64
C THR A 403 6.82 -18.47 -30.35
N ASP A 404 6.50 -19.46 -31.18
CA ASP A 404 5.15 -19.71 -31.68
C ASP A 404 4.38 -20.45 -30.59
N LEU A 405 3.25 -19.90 -30.16
CA LEU A 405 2.49 -20.43 -29.03
C LEU A 405 1.59 -21.62 -29.44
N GLY A 406 1.31 -21.81 -30.74
CA GLY A 406 0.55 -22.96 -31.26
C GLY A 406 -0.98 -22.90 -31.13
N HIS A 407 -1.53 -21.85 -30.53
CA HIS A 407 -2.96 -21.56 -30.38
C HIS A 407 -3.22 -20.04 -30.52
N ASP A 408 -4.48 -19.63 -30.37
CA ASP A 408 -4.91 -18.24 -30.22
C ASP A 408 -4.96 -17.85 -28.72
N TYR A 409 -4.38 -16.71 -28.34
CA TYR A 409 -4.17 -16.31 -26.93
C TYR A 409 -4.98 -15.10 -26.48
N ALA A 410 -4.96 -14.81 -25.17
CA ALA A 410 -5.71 -13.70 -24.57
C ALA A 410 -5.00 -12.34 -24.75
N GLU A 411 -5.78 -11.26 -24.56
CA GLU A 411 -5.33 -9.88 -24.80
C GLU A 411 -4.51 -9.24 -23.66
N VAL A 412 -4.46 -9.84 -22.47
CA VAL A 412 -3.85 -9.30 -21.25
C VAL A 412 -3.29 -10.43 -20.38
N GLY A 413 -2.61 -10.10 -19.28
CA GLY A 413 -2.35 -11.05 -18.19
C GLY A 413 -1.10 -11.90 -18.35
N LEU A 414 0.08 -11.29 -18.25
CA LEU A 414 1.35 -11.99 -17.97
C LEU A 414 1.91 -11.61 -16.60
N VAL A 415 2.25 -12.61 -15.78
CA VAL A 415 2.85 -12.42 -14.46
C VAL A 415 4.05 -13.35 -14.24
N TYR A 416 5.10 -12.84 -13.59
CA TYR A 416 6.24 -13.65 -13.16
C TYR A 416 5.93 -14.34 -11.84
N ASN A 417 6.09 -15.67 -11.76
CA ASN A 417 6.02 -16.41 -10.50
C ASN A 417 7.43 -16.59 -9.88
N PRO A 418 7.77 -15.88 -8.79
CA PRO A 418 9.07 -16.03 -8.13
C PRO A 418 9.24 -17.34 -7.36
N ALA A 419 8.15 -18.03 -6.99
CA ALA A 419 8.22 -19.27 -6.21
C ALA A 419 8.63 -20.49 -7.05
N THR A 420 8.27 -20.50 -8.34
CA THR A 420 8.54 -21.56 -9.31
C THR A 420 9.46 -21.12 -10.45
N ASN A 421 9.79 -19.82 -10.50
CA ASN A 421 10.79 -19.20 -11.38
C ASN A 421 10.48 -19.38 -12.88
N HIS A 422 9.28 -18.93 -13.29
CA HIS A 422 8.83 -18.88 -14.69
C HIS A 422 7.75 -17.78 -14.89
N MET A 423 7.34 -17.53 -16.13
CA MET A 423 6.18 -16.67 -16.43
C MET A 423 4.89 -17.51 -16.51
N LEU A 424 3.79 -16.99 -15.95
CA LEU A 424 2.43 -17.46 -16.19
C LEU A 424 1.73 -16.48 -17.13
N GLY A 425 1.00 -16.99 -18.12
CA GLY A 425 0.14 -16.19 -18.98
C GLY A 425 -1.25 -16.81 -19.16
N THR A 426 -2.26 -16.00 -19.45
CA THR A 426 -3.64 -16.44 -19.72
C THR A 426 -3.90 -16.60 -21.23
N TYR A 427 -4.83 -17.46 -21.61
CA TYR A 427 -5.26 -17.62 -23.00
C TYR A 427 -6.76 -17.87 -23.13
N ALA A 428 -7.38 -17.41 -24.22
CA ALA A 428 -8.83 -17.43 -24.42
C ALA A 428 -9.17 -18.11 -25.75
N GLY A 429 -10.18 -18.99 -25.74
CA GLY A 429 -10.58 -19.76 -26.91
C GLY A 429 -11.37 -18.95 -27.94
N PHE A 430 -10.65 -18.28 -28.86
CA PHE A 430 -11.17 -17.46 -29.96
C PHE A 430 -11.74 -16.07 -29.57
N ALA A 431 -11.97 -15.22 -30.59
CA ALA A 431 -12.18 -13.78 -30.42
C ALA A 431 -13.29 -13.15 -31.30
N TYR A 432 -13.53 -11.87 -30.99
CA TYR A 432 -14.46 -10.89 -31.55
C TYR A 432 -15.00 -11.08 -32.98
N ASP A 433 -16.32 -11.00 -33.09
CA ASP A 433 -17.01 -9.95 -33.89
C ASP A 433 -18.42 -9.74 -33.27
N ASP A 434 -19.18 -8.66 -33.48
CA ASP A 434 -18.94 -7.44 -34.25
C ASP A 434 -19.58 -6.19 -33.56
N ARG A 435 -19.84 -5.12 -34.32
CA ARG A 435 -20.58 -3.92 -33.84
C ARG A 435 -22.07 -4.14 -33.58
N ALA A 436 -22.66 -5.32 -33.86
CA ALA A 436 -23.98 -5.71 -33.38
C ALA A 436 -23.93 -6.35 -31.97
N GLY A 437 -22.80 -6.96 -31.59
CA GLY A 437 -22.40 -7.20 -30.18
C GLY A 437 -22.82 -8.52 -29.53
N ASP A 438 -23.12 -9.55 -30.32
CA ASP A 438 -23.39 -10.95 -29.91
C ASP A 438 -22.40 -11.84 -30.69
N ILE A 439 -21.58 -12.75 -30.15
CA ILE A 439 -21.45 -13.36 -28.80
C ILE A 439 -19.95 -13.46 -28.42
N ALA A 440 -19.61 -13.39 -27.13
CA ALA A 440 -18.24 -13.56 -26.65
C ALA A 440 -17.78 -15.05 -26.65
N ALA A 441 -16.48 -15.29 -26.49
CA ALA A 441 -15.80 -16.60 -26.60
C ALA A 441 -16.31 -17.76 -25.70
N CYS A 442 -17.36 -17.56 -24.91
CA CYS A 442 -17.92 -18.54 -23.99
C CYS A 442 -18.54 -19.76 -24.69
N ASP A 443 -19.08 -19.56 -25.88
CA ASP A 443 -19.76 -20.57 -26.70
C ASP A 443 -18.77 -21.35 -27.58
N SER A 444 -17.47 -21.04 -27.51
CA SER A 444 -16.43 -21.73 -28.26
C SER A 444 -16.25 -23.18 -27.79
N THR A 445 -16.11 -24.10 -28.75
CA THR A 445 -15.68 -25.48 -28.46
C THR A 445 -14.21 -25.55 -28.08
N GLU A 446 -13.43 -24.53 -28.46
CA GLU A 446 -12.05 -24.36 -28.05
C GLU A 446 -12.02 -23.59 -26.74
N ARG A 447 -11.31 -24.12 -25.76
CA ARG A 447 -11.30 -23.59 -24.38
C ARG A 447 -10.03 -22.82 -24.14
N GLY A 448 -10.16 -21.68 -23.46
CA GLY A 448 -9.02 -20.94 -22.92
C GLY A 448 -8.25 -21.74 -21.87
N GLY A 449 -7.27 -21.10 -21.24
CA GLY A 449 -6.44 -21.70 -20.21
C GLY A 449 -5.36 -20.78 -19.69
N ILE A 450 -4.34 -21.40 -19.11
CA ILE A 450 -3.10 -20.74 -18.74
C ILE A 450 -1.92 -21.53 -19.29
N TYR A 451 -0.80 -20.86 -19.48
CA TYR A 451 0.44 -21.47 -19.96
C TYR A 451 1.63 -21.00 -19.13
N LEU A 452 2.61 -21.88 -19.04
CA LEU A 452 3.90 -21.69 -18.40
C LEU A 452 4.90 -21.31 -19.49
N VAL A 453 5.72 -20.29 -19.26
CA VAL A 453 6.88 -19.96 -20.12
C VAL A 453 8.15 -19.95 -19.28
N ASP A 454 9.13 -20.77 -19.65
CA ASP A 454 10.49 -20.61 -19.11
C ASP A 454 11.23 -19.44 -19.75
N PHE A 455 12.41 -19.10 -19.23
CA PHE A 455 13.16 -17.94 -19.73
C PHE A 455 13.71 -18.14 -21.14
N ASP A 456 13.94 -19.37 -21.58
CA ASP A 456 14.37 -19.68 -22.95
C ASP A 456 13.19 -19.62 -23.95
N GLY A 457 11.99 -19.32 -23.45
CA GLY A 457 10.77 -19.13 -24.23
C GLY A 457 10.01 -20.42 -24.47
N ILE A 458 10.34 -21.53 -23.80
CA ILE A 458 9.63 -22.81 -23.98
C ILE A 458 8.28 -22.71 -23.27
N VAL A 459 7.23 -22.94 -24.05
CA VAL A 459 5.83 -22.84 -23.62
C VAL A 459 5.29 -24.24 -23.30
N SER A 460 4.50 -24.35 -22.23
CA SER A 460 3.80 -25.59 -21.88
C SER A 460 2.47 -25.32 -21.17
N ASP A 461 1.55 -26.28 -21.25
CA ASP A 461 0.23 -26.22 -20.60
C ASP A 461 0.37 -25.97 -19.09
N GLY A 462 -0.27 -24.92 -18.58
CA GLY A 462 -0.33 -24.66 -17.14
C GLY A 462 -1.35 -25.56 -16.43
N PRO A 463 -1.37 -25.53 -15.08
CA PRO A 463 -2.28 -26.36 -14.30
C PRO A 463 -3.76 -26.03 -14.58
N LEU A 464 -4.64 -27.00 -14.31
CA LEU A 464 -6.08 -26.75 -14.20
C LEU A 464 -6.38 -26.03 -12.87
N PRO A 465 -7.47 -25.23 -12.78
CA PRO A 465 -7.81 -24.55 -11.55
C PRO A 465 -8.22 -25.58 -10.49
N SER A 466 -7.85 -25.34 -9.23
CA SER A 466 -8.13 -26.23 -8.10
C SER A 466 -9.41 -25.87 -7.34
N LEU A 467 -9.81 -24.59 -7.45
CA LEU A 467 -10.96 -23.98 -6.82
C LEU A 467 -11.55 -22.91 -7.75
N VAL A 468 -12.85 -22.66 -7.63
CA VAL A 468 -13.60 -21.68 -8.41
C VAL A 468 -14.51 -20.90 -7.47
N VAL A 469 -14.40 -19.58 -7.49
CA VAL A 469 -15.17 -18.64 -6.68
C VAL A 469 -16.04 -17.81 -7.61
N GLY A 470 -17.36 -17.90 -7.46
CA GLY A 470 -18.30 -17.17 -8.33
C GLY A 470 -18.90 -17.99 -9.46
N ASN A 471 -19.26 -19.24 -9.17
CA ASN A 471 -20.15 -20.02 -10.03
C ASN A 471 -20.94 -21.01 -9.17
N PRO A 472 -22.06 -21.60 -9.63
CA PRO A 472 -22.52 -22.90 -9.14
C PRO A 472 -21.32 -23.83 -8.88
N PRO A 473 -21.08 -24.27 -7.62
CA PRO A 473 -19.78 -24.79 -7.21
C PRO A 473 -19.51 -26.18 -7.78
N LEU A 474 -18.66 -26.23 -8.82
CA LEU A 474 -18.17 -27.46 -9.44
C LEU A 474 -17.06 -28.10 -8.60
N ALA A 475 -17.43 -28.82 -7.53
CA ALA A 475 -16.49 -29.67 -6.81
C ALA A 475 -16.21 -30.98 -7.58
N GLY A 476 -15.04 -31.11 -8.22
CA GLY A 476 -14.59 -32.36 -8.83
C GLY A 476 -13.93 -32.20 -10.20
N ALA A 477 -13.89 -33.28 -10.99
CA ALA A 477 -13.08 -33.41 -12.22
C ALA A 477 -13.55 -32.58 -13.44
N ASN A 478 -14.44 -31.59 -13.24
CA ASN A 478 -14.99 -30.73 -14.30
C ASN A 478 -14.43 -29.29 -14.25
N LEU A 479 -13.41 -29.03 -13.43
CA LEU A 479 -12.72 -27.72 -13.38
C LEU A 479 -11.95 -27.47 -14.68
N GLN A 480 -12.46 -26.57 -15.51
CA GLN A 480 -12.07 -26.40 -16.91
C GLN A 480 -12.15 -24.93 -17.30
N TRP A 481 -10.98 -24.33 -17.57
CA TRP A 481 -10.82 -22.99 -18.13
C TRP A 481 -11.77 -22.71 -19.32
N LYS A 482 -12.25 -21.46 -19.44
CA LYS A 482 -13.20 -21.04 -20.48
C LYS A 482 -12.70 -19.81 -21.24
N ASN A 483 -12.73 -18.63 -20.61
CA ASN A 483 -12.20 -17.38 -21.13
C ASN A 483 -11.40 -16.61 -20.05
N PRO A 484 -10.25 -17.14 -19.60
CA PRO A 484 -9.27 -16.41 -18.82
C PRO A 484 -8.94 -15.03 -19.38
N PHE A 485 -8.75 -14.06 -18.49
CA PHE A 485 -8.43 -12.69 -18.81
C PHE A 485 -7.25 -12.22 -17.95
N GLU A 486 -7.49 -11.66 -16.77
CA GLU A 486 -6.44 -11.11 -15.91
C GLU A 486 -5.88 -12.16 -14.93
N ILE A 487 -4.64 -11.98 -14.47
CA ILE A 487 -3.94 -12.90 -13.55
C ILE A 487 -3.14 -12.15 -12.47
N ALA A 488 -3.27 -12.59 -11.22
CA ALA A 488 -2.46 -12.10 -10.09
C ALA A 488 -1.98 -13.25 -9.19
N ILE A 489 -0.81 -13.08 -8.58
CA ILE A 489 -0.23 -14.03 -7.62
C ILE A 489 -0.29 -13.42 -6.22
N ASN A 490 -0.69 -14.21 -5.23
CA ASN A 490 -0.67 -13.81 -3.83
C ASN A 490 0.67 -14.18 -3.18
N PRO A 491 1.52 -13.19 -2.82
CA PRO A 491 2.85 -13.46 -2.27
C PRO A 491 2.83 -14.14 -0.90
N ASN A 492 1.74 -13.99 -0.13
CA ASN A 492 1.63 -14.60 1.21
C ASN A 492 1.54 -16.13 1.19
N ASN A 493 1.06 -16.74 0.09
CA ASN A 493 0.75 -18.17 0.04
C ASN A 493 0.90 -18.86 -1.33
N GLY A 494 1.38 -18.15 -2.37
CA GLY A 494 1.61 -18.70 -3.70
C GLY A 494 0.35 -19.14 -4.44
N LYS A 495 -0.85 -18.75 -3.97
CA LYS A 495 -2.08 -18.93 -4.74
C LYS A 495 -2.10 -17.95 -5.91
N VAL A 496 -2.53 -18.43 -7.06
CA VAL A 496 -2.71 -17.65 -8.28
C VAL A 496 -4.22 -17.49 -8.51
N TYR A 497 -4.65 -16.26 -8.78
CA TYR A 497 -6.03 -15.87 -9.01
C TYR A 497 -6.15 -15.38 -10.46
N VAL A 498 -7.04 -16.01 -11.23
CA VAL A 498 -7.31 -15.68 -12.63
C VAL A 498 -8.76 -15.29 -12.78
N THR A 499 -9.07 -14.20 -13.50
CA THR A 499 -10.45 -13.88 -13.86
C THR A 499 -10.85 -14.61 -15.13
N ASP A 500 -12.05 -15.20 -15.15
CA ASP A 500 -12.61 -15.86 -16.34
C ASP A 500 -13.99 -15.28 -16.66
N ARG A 501 -14.13 -14.81 -17.90
CA ARG A 501 -15.32 -14.07 -18.37
C ARG A 501 -16.52 -14.95 -18.69
N CYS A 502 -16.36 -16.28 -18.73
CA CYS A 502 -17.26 -17.19 -19.47
C CYS A 502 -17.49 -18.55 -18.77
N TRP A 503 -17.61 -18.60 -17.44
CA TRP A 503 -17.56 -19.89 -16.74
C TRP A 503 -18.83 -20.77 -16.87
N ASN A 504 -19.99 -20.20 -17.22
CA ASN A 504 -21.25 -20.96 -17.33
C ASN A 504 -21.63 -21.36 -18.77
N GLU A 505 -22.17 -22.57 -18.92
CA GLU A 505 -22.82 -23.07 -20.14
C GLU A 505 -24.33 -22.81 -20.05
N PHE A 506 -24.85 -21.90 -20.88
CA PHE A 506 -26.29 -21.68 -21.09
C PHE A 506 -26.80 -22.47 -22.31
N PRO A 507 -28.13 -22.67 -22.48
CA PRO A 507 -28.68 -23.32 -23.66
C PRO A 507 -28.39 -22.53 -24.95
N GLU A 508 -28.17 -23.24 -26.06
CA GLU A 508 -27.89 -22.64 -27.38
C GLU A 508 -28.92 -21.55 -27.74
N GLY A 509 -28.50 -20.27 -27.70
CA GLY A 509 -29.31 -19.11 -28.07
C GLY A 509 -29.58 -18.10 -26.94
N ASP A 510 -29.34 -18.46 -25.68
CA ASP A 510 -29.29 -17.49 -24.57
C ASP A 510 -27.85 -16.97 -24.38
N GLN A 511 -27.67 -15.69 -24.04
CA GLN A 511 -26.34 -15.10 -23.86
C GLN A 511 -25.57 -15.77 -22.70
N PRO A 512 -24.24 -15.94 -22.82
CA PRO A 512 -23.42 -16.47 -21.74
C PRO A 512 -23.14 -15.40 -20.66
N VAL A 513 -24.01 -15.31 -19.65
CA VAL A 513 -24.03 -14.19 -18.69
C VAL A 513 -23.28 -14.45 -17.36
N GLY A 514 -22.18 -15.22 -17.34
CA GLY A 514 -21.51 -15.55 -16.07
C GLY A 514 -19.99 -15.73 -16.14
N GLY A 515 -19.29 -15.22 -15.12
CA GLY A 515 -17.83 -15.32 -14.99
C GLY A 515 -17.38 -15.49 -13.54
N ALA A 516 -16.15 -15.97 -13.35
CA ALA A 516 -15.67 -16.45 -12.05
C ALA A 516 -14.21 -16.05 -11.78
N VAL A 517 -13.77 -16.27 -10.55
CA VAL A 517 -12.37 -16.16 -10.10
C VAL A 517 -11.84 -17.58 -9.87
N LEU A 518 -10.73 -17.89 -10.52
CA LEU A 518 -10.19 -19.25 -10.63
C LEU A 518 -8.88 -19.33 -9.86
N ILE A 519 -8.76 -20.33 -8.99
CA ILE A 519 -7.73 -20.36 -7.96
C ILE A 519 -6.96 -21.68 -8.01
N PHE A 520 -5.63 -21.58 -8.08
CA PHE A 520 -4.72 -22.71 -8.01
C PHE A 520 -3.45 -22.34 -7.25
N GLN A 521 -2.74 -23.36 -6.73
CA GLN A 521 -1.33 -23.20 -6.42
C GLN A 521 -0.52 -23.77 -7.57
N ASP A 522 0.36 -22.95 -8.12
CA ASP A 522 1.39 -23.44 -9.01
C ASP A 522 2.46 -24.17 -8.20
N THR A 523 2.60 -25.46 -8.47
CA THR A 523 3.58 -26.35 -7.83
C THR A 523 4.65 -26.84 -8.83
N THR A 524 4.70 -26.23 -10.03
CA THR A 524 5.57 -26.68 -11.13
C THR A 524 6.99 -26.14 -10.96
N SER A 525 7.79 -26.81 -10.12
CA SER A 525 9.22 -26.52 -10.02
C SER A 525 9.95 -26.88 -11.33
N GLY A 526 10.09 -25.89 -12.22
CA GLY A 526 10.83 -26.04 -13.47
C GLY A 526 12.30 -26.41 -13.20
N PRO A 527 12.92 -27.25 -14.05
CA PRO A 527 14.33 -27.58 -13.89
C PRO A 527 15.18 -26.34 -14.21
N THR A 528 15.78 -25.73 -13.18
CA THR A 528 16.52 -24.46 -13.28
C THR A 528 17.52 -24.46 -14.44
N PRO A 529 17.26 -23.70 -15.53
CA PRO A 529 18.23 -23.55 -16.60
C PRO A 529 19.39 -22.72 -16.07
N THR A 530 20.60 -23.28 -16.03
CA THR A 530 21.80 -22.45 -15.92
C THR A 530 21.96 -21.75 -17.29
N PRO A 531 21.90 -20.41 -17.37
CA PRO A 531 21.90 -19.71 -18.66
C PRO A 531 23.17 -20.06 -19.43
N THR A 532 22.99 -20.79 -20.54
CA THR A 532 24.12 -21.32 -21.31
C THR A 532 24.70 -20.21 -22.16
N LEU A 533 25.87 -19.71 -21.76
CA LEU A 533 26.63 -18.69 -22.47
C LEU A 533 26.89 -19.13 -23.93
N THR A 534 26.05 -18.64 -24.84
CA THR A 534 26.18 -18.89 -26.28
C THR A 534 27.46 -18.22 -26.79
N PRO A 535 28.32 -18.94 -27.54
CA PRO A 535 29.71 -18.52 -27.72
C PRO A 535 29.87 -17.24 -28.54
N THR A 536 30.76 -16.36 -28.06
CA THR A 536 31.14 -15.11 -28.73
C THR A 536 31.64 -15.36 -30.16
N VAL A 537 31.26 -14.47 -31.08
CA VAL A 537 31.45 -14.61 -32.53
C VAL A 537 32.92 -14.86 -32.93
N THR A 538 33.14 -15.84 -33.80
CA THR A 538 34.43 -16.24 -34.36
C THR A 538 35.19 -15.07 -35.02
N ALA A 539 36.35 -14.73 -34.48
CA ALA A 539 37.32 -13.85 -35.15
C ALA A 539 38.10 -14.62 -36.23
N THR A 540 38.14 -14.07 -37.45
CA THR A 540 38.84 -14.66 -38.60
C THR A 540 40.37 -14.69 -38.40
N ALA A 541 41.01 -15.81 -38.76
CA ALA A 541 42.40 -16.14 -38.41
C ALA A 541 43.49 -15.50 -39.31
N THR A 542 44.75 -15.59 -38.87
CA THR A 542 46.05 -15.75 -39.63
C THR A 542 47.20 -14.92 -38.99
N PRO A 543 48.47 -15.40 -38.85
CA PRO A 543 49.01 -16.77 -38.91
C PRO A 543 49.84 -17.22 -37.67
N THR A 544 50.16 -18.52 -37.69
CA THR A 544 51.08 -19.32 -36.84
C THR A 544 52.45 -18.71 -36.48
N VAL A 545 52.89 -18.93 -35.24
CA VAL A 545 54.31 -19.24 -34.90
C VAL A 545 54.35 -20.43 -33.94
N THR A 546 55.24 -21.40 -34.18
CA THR A 546 55.35 -22.65 -33.42
C THR A 546 56.56 -22.64 -32.48
N THR A 547 56.37 -23.06 -31.21
CA THR A 547 57.45 -23.68 -30.42
C THR A 547 56.92 -24.65 -29.35
N THR A 548 57.73 -25.67 -29.04
CA THR A 548 57.43 -26.81 -28.16
C THR A 548 57.40 -26.42 -26.66
N PRO A 549 56.53 -27.03 -25.82
CA PRO A 549 56.47 -26.73 -24.38
C PRO A 549 57.74 -27.13 -23.62
N THR A 550 58.04 -26.38 -22.56
CA THR A 550 59.05 -26.73 -21.53
C THR A 550 58.41 -26.60 -20.16
N VAL A 551 58.42 -27.69 -19.38
CA VAL A 551 57.85 -27.72 -18.03
C VAL A 551 58.71 -26.87 -17.10
N THR A 552 58.11 -25.89 -16.42
CA THR A 552 58.73 -25.12 -15.33
C THR A 552 57.79 -25.11 -14.14
N THR A 553 58.34 -25.26 -12.93
CA THR A 553 57.56 -25.43 -11.68
C THR A 553 56.84 -24.14 -11.27
N THR A 554 55.54 -24.26 -10.95
CA THR A 554 54.73 -23.17 -10.37
C THR A 554 55.37 -22.64 -9.09
N PRO A 555 55.67 -21.33 -8.98
CA PRO A 555 56.06 -20.73 -7.72
C PRO A 555 54.83 -20.59 -6.80
N THR A 556 54.98 -20.89 -5.52
CA THR A 556 53.92 -20.67 -4.52
C THR A 556 53.62 -19.18 -4.40
N VAL A 557 52.42 -18.77 -4.83
CA VAL A 557 51.93 -17.40 -4.59
C VAL A 557 51.57 -17.29 -3.12
N THR A 558 52.40 -16.60 -2.34
CA THR A 558 52.04 -16.18 -0.98
C THR A 558 50.84 -15.25 -1.05
N ALA A 559 49.75 -15.60 -0.35
CA ALA A 559 48.58 -14.75 -0.27
C ALA A 559 48.92 -13.45 0.48
N THR A 560 49.04 -12.34 -0.25
CA THR A 560 49.14 -11.01 0.35
C THR A 560 47.80 -10.66 0.98
N THR A 561 47.77 -10.48 2.29
CA THR A 561 46.57 -10.02 3.00
C THR A 561 46.23 -8.58 2.55
N THR A 562 45.16 -8.43 1.78
CA THR A 562 44.57 -7.11 1.50
C THR A 562 44.25 -6.43 2.84
N PRO A 563 44.73 -5.21 3.11
CA PRO A 563 44.43 -4.54 4.37
C PRO A 563 42.95 -4.15 4.39
N THR A 564 42.21 -4.64 5.39
CA THR A 564 40.85 -4.17 5.67
C THR A 564 40.91 -2.67 5.94
N VAL A 565 40.18 -1.88 5.15
CA VAL A 565 40.12 -0.42 5.32
C VAL A 565 39.21 -0.12 6.51
N THR A 566 39.79 -0.05 7.70
CA THR A 566 39.11 0.51 8.88
C THR A 566 38.92 2.01 8.66
N VAL A 567 37.77 2.39 8.13
CA VAL A 567 37.31 3.78 8.08
C VAL A 567 37.15 4.29 9.51
N THR A 568 38.06 5.16 9.94
CA THR A 568 37.88 5.95 11.16
C THR A 568 36.73 6.94 10.90
N PRO A 569 35.62 6.91 11.67
CA PRO A 569 34.45 7.74 11.38
C PRO A 569 34.78 9.23 11.48
N SER A 570 34.11 10.01 10.63
CA SER A 570 34.20 11.48 10.71
C SER A 570 33.56 11.98 12.01
N PRO A 571 34.05 13.05 12.65
CA PRO A 571 33.46 13.58 13.87
C PRO A 571 31.96 13.90 13.69
N GLY A 572 31.10 13.18 14.43
CA GLY A 572 29.63 13.28 14.36
C GLY A 572 28.92 12.14 13.63
N GLN A 573 29.65 11.18 13.03
CA GLN A 573 29.07 10.00 12.37
C GLN A 573 28.99 8.79 13.32
N ILE A 574 27.82 8.15 13.39
CA ILE A 574 27.61 6.85 14.06
C ILE A 574 28.00 5.72 13.10
N SER A 575 28.68 4.67 13.58
CA SER A 575 28.91 3.46 12.77
C SER A 575 28.10 2.27 13.30
N LEU A 576 27.24 1.70 12.45
CA LEU A 576 26.49 0.48 12.68
C LEU A 576 27.34 -0.73 12.29
N VAL A 577 27.56 -1.63 13.25
CA VAL A 577 28.27 -2.89 13.03
C VAL A 577 27.47 -4.09 13.57
N MET A 578 27.67 -5.24 12.95
CA MET A 578 27.24 -6.54 13.48
C MET A 578 28.46 -7.31 13.99
N ASN A 579 28.39 -7.84 15.21
CA ASN A 579 29.46 -8.61 15.84
C ASN A 579 29.03 -10.07 16.01
N GLY A 580 29.91 -11.02 15.65
CA GLY A 580 29.67 -12.46 15.73
C GLY A 580 30.91 -13.28 15.33
N PRO A 581 30.81 -14.63 15.32
CA PRO A 581 31.91 -15.52 14.93
C PRO A 581 32.15 -15.55 13.42
N ALA A 582 33.40 -15.32 12.98
CA ALA A 582 33.78 -15.31 11.56
C ALA A 582 33.64 -16.68 10.84
N SER A 583 33.53 -17.79 11.58
CA SER A 583 33.33 -19.14 11.03
C SER A 583 32.56 -20.02 12.01
N VAL A 584 31.60 -20.80 11.50
CA VAL A 584 30.76 -21.73 12.28
C VAL A 584 30.58 -23.07 11.55
N ALA A 585 30.19 -24.11 12.27
CA ALA A 585 29.83 -25.39 11.68
C ALA A 585 28.47 -25.33 10.95
N THR A 586 28.27 -26.24 10.00
CA THR A 586 26.96 -26.50 9.39
C THR A 586 25.95 -26.93 10.45
N GLY A 587 24.78 -26.29 10.52
CA GLY A 587 23.76 -26.55 11.54
C GLY A 587 24.04 -25.90 12.91
N GLU A 588 25.06 -25.06 13.06
CA GLU A 588 25.36 -24.36 14.31
C GLU A 588 24.50 -23.09 14.49
N THR A 589 23.92 -22.93 15.68
CA THR A 589 23.27 -21.68 16.10
C THR A 589 24.27 -20.81 16.87
N PHE A 590 24.43 -19.56 16.44
CA PHE A 590 25.36 -18.59 17.01
C PHE A 590 24.69 -17.22 17.17
N SER A 591 25.17 -16.41 18.12
CA SER A 591 24.58 -15.09 18.38
C SER A 591 25.28 -13.98 17.58
N VAL A 592 24.50 -13.00 17.14
CA VAL A 592 24.95 -11.79 16.45
C VAL A 592 24.43 -10.55 17.19
N THR A 593 25.30 -9.58 17.43
CA THR A 593 24.96 -8.34 18.15
C THR A 593 25.14 -7.11 17.27
N VAL A 594 24.05 -6.40 17.00
CA VAL A 594 24.00 -5.11 16.32
C VAL A 594 24.41 -4.00 17.30
N VAL A 595 25.38 -3.17 16.93
CA VAL A 595 25.92 -2.09 17.77
C VAL A 595 26.06 -0.79 16.98
N ALA A 596 25.49 0.30 17.48
CA ALA A 596 25.83 1.66 17.09
C ALA A 596 27.06 2.13 17.88
N GLN A 597 28.15 2.43 17.19
CA GLN A 597 29.40 2.89 17.80
C GLN A 597 29.54 4.41 17.80
N SER A 598 30.24 4.93 18.81
CA SER A 598 30.63 6.35 18.95
C SER A 598 29.48 7.36 18.97
N VAL A 599 28.31 6.96 19.48
CA VAL A 599 27.10 7.79 19.59
C VAL A 599 27.38 9.04 20.46
N PRO A 600 27.29 10.26 19.91
CA PRO A 600 27.59 11.49 20.64
C PRO A 600 26.38 12.02 21.41
N ASN A 601 26.60 12.98 22.31
CA ASN A 601 25.51 13.80 22.88
C ASN A 601 24.73 14.52 21.74
N PRO A 602 23.40 14.68 21.82
CA PRO A 602 22.52 14.38 22.97
C PRO A 602 22.09 12.90 23.11
N GLY A 603 22.61 12.01 22.27
CA GLY A 603 22.40 10.56 22.36
C GLY A 603 21.33 10.01 21.43
N LEU A 604 21.45 8.72 21.11
CA LEU A 604 20.49 7.94 20.34
C LEU A 604 19.22 7.72 21.18
N TYR A 605 18.07 8.02 20.59
CA TYR A 605 16.77 7.87 21.24
C TYR A 605 15.85 6.90 20.51
N GLY A 606 15.87 6.87 19.17
CA GLY A 606 15.19 5.84 18.38
C GLY A 606 16.01 5.38 17.18
N VAL A 607 15.66 4.20 16.69
CA VAL A 607 16.40 3.45 15.66
C VAL A 607 15.46 2.64 14.77
N GLN A 608 15.74 2.65 13.48
CA GLN A 608 15.12 1.86 12.43
C GLN A 608 16.24 1.30 11.54
N PHE A 609 16.16 0.01 11.23
CA PHE A 609 16.96 -0.63 10.18
C PHE A 609 16.32 -1.96 9.76
N GLU A 610 16.69 -2.40 8.56
CA GLU A 610 16.54 -3.77 8.10
C GLU A 610 17.89 -4.48 8.10
N ILE A 611 17.87 -5.81 8.15
CA ILE A 611 19.02 -6.66 7.87
C ILE A 611 18.58 -7.74 6.88
N ASN A 612 19.18 -7.74 5.69
CA ASN A 612 18.96 -8.74 4.66
C ASN A 612 20.02 -9.85 4.74
N PHE A 613 19.62 -11.08 4.45
CA PHE A 613 20.44 -12.30 4.50
C PHE A 613 19.95 -13.33 3.46
N ASP A 614 20.80 -14.31 3.15
CA ASP A 614 20.42 -15.46 2.32
C ASP A 614 19.67 -16.51 3.17
N PRO A 615 18.35 -16.73 2.96
CA PRO A 615 17.56 -17.68 3.75
C PRO A 615 17.92 -19.15 3.48
N SER A 616 18.68 -19.45 2.42
CA SER A 616 19.22 -20.79 2.15
C SER A 616 20.48 -21.11 2.96
N LEU A 617 21.14 -20.08 3.53
CA LEU A 617 22.37 -20.20 4.32
C LEU A 617 22.18 -19.87 5.81
N LEU A 618 21.26 -18.96 6.15
CA LEU A 618 20.96 -18.57 7.53
C LEU A 618 19.45 -18.56 7.80
N SER A 619 19.07 -18.88 9.03
CA SER A 619 17.76 -18.52 9.59
C SER A 619 17.95 -17.81 10.92
N LEU A 620 17.28 -16.68 11.13
CA LEU A 620 17.41 -15.86 12.34
C LEU A 620 16.23 -16.09 13.28
N SER A 621 16.50 -15.94 14.58
CA SER A 621 15.57 -16.23 15.66
C SER A 621 15.96 -15.46 16.93
N ASN A 622 15.17 -15.59 18.00
CA ASN A 622 15.47 -15.03 19.32
C ASN A 622 15.86 -13.53 19.27
N LEU A 623 15.02 -12.72 18.62
CA LEU A 623 15.27 -11.28 18.48
C LEU A 623 15.10 -10.57 19.85
N GLN A 624 16.22 -10.19 20.47
CA GLN A 624 16.29 -9.52 21.77
C GLN A 624 16.69 -8.05 21.60
N PRO A 625 15.72 -7.10 21.60
CA PRO A 625 16.01 -5.67 21.61
C PRO A 625 16.83 -5.28 22.84
N ASN A 626 17.57 -4.18 22.76
CA ASN A 626 18.12 -3.58 23.98
C ASN A 626 16.97 -3.16 24.92
N PRO A 627 16.93 -3.61 26.20
CA PRO A 627 15.87 -3.24 27.15
C PRO A 627 15.71 -1.74 27.43
N ASP A 628 16.70 -0.91 27.05
CA ASP A 628 16.58 0.55 27.05
C ASP A 628 15.56 1.09 26.02
N PHE A 629 15.18 0.30 25.01
CA PHE A 629 14.08 0.60 24.08
C PHE A 629 12.77 0.00 24.59
N THR A 630 12.03 0.77 25.39
CA THR A 630 10.74 0.33 25.92
C THR A 630 9.60 0.44 24.90
N PHE A 631 9.79 1.16 23.80
CA PHE A 631 8.79 1.36 22.75
C PHE A 631 9.24 0.66 21.44
N VAL A 632 8.88 -0.62 21.29
CA VAL A 632 9.27 -1.45 20.13
C VAL A 632 8.11 -1.54 19.14
N VAL A 633 8.33 -1.05 17.91
CA VAL A 633 7.31 -0.91 16.86
C VAL A 633 7.37 -2.11 15.90
N ARG A 634 8.57 -2.50 15.48
CA ARG A 634 8.83 -3.71 14.69
C ARG A 634 10.04 -4.44 15.25
N ASN A 635 9.92 -5.75 15.42
CA ASN A 635 11.00 -6.64 15.82
C ASN A 635 10.70 -8.03 15.23
N VAL A 636 10.80 -8.13 13.90
CA VAL A 636 10.26 -9.25 13.11
C VAL A 636 11.34 -9.78 12.18
N VAL A 637 11.33 -11.09 11.93
CA VAL A 637 12.13 -11.74 10.87
C VAL A 637 11.24 -12.58 9.98
N SER A 638 11.37 -12.40 8.66
CA SER A 638 10.90 -13.33 7.65
C SER A 638 12.07 -14.18 7.16
N ASN A 639 12.14 -15.41 7.67
CA ASN A 639 13.09 -16.42 7.18
C ASN A 639 12.73 -16.97 5.79
N THR A 640 11.59 -16.56 5.21
CA THR A 640 11.23 -16.84 3.82
C THR A 640 11.79 -15.78 2.87
N LEU A 641 11.68 -14.50 3.25
CA LEU A 641 12.16 -13.36 2.44
C LEU A 641 13.65 -13.06 2.65
N GLY A 642 14.29 -13.64 3.67
CA GLY A 642 15.67 -13.34 4.02
C GLY A 642 15.83 -11.95 4.65
N GLN A 643 14.84 -11.48 5.40
CA GLN A 643 14.84 -10.12 5.96
C GLN A 643 14.42 -10.08 7.43
N LEU A 644 15.12 -9.24 8.21
CA LEU A 644 14.79 -8.84 9.57
C LEU A 644 14.50 -7.33 9.58
N THR A 645 13.38 -6.92 10.17
CA THR A 645 12.98 -5.50 10.31
C THR A 645 12.94 -5.11 11.78
N PHE A 646 13.69 -4.07 12.16
CA PHE A 646 13.78 -3.57 13.53
C PHE A 646 13.50 -2.07 13.58
N VAL A 647 12.51 -1.67 14.39
CA VAL A 647 12.10 -0.28 14.64
C VAL A 647 11.78 -0.15 16.13
N ALA A 648 12.54 0.66 16.86
CA ALA A 648 12.38 0.81 18.31
C ALA A 648 12.85 2.18 18.84
N SER A 649 12.26 2.62 19.95
CA SER A 649 12.47 3.92 20.58
C SER A 649 12.51 3.82 22.11
N ARG A 650 13.09 4.83 22.76
CA ARG A 650 12.99 5.07 24.21
C ARG A 650 11.68 5.80 24.53
N GLN A 651 11.26 5.86 25.79
CA GLN A 651 9.96 6.42 26.16
C GLN A 651 10.05 7.42 27.34
N GLY A 652 9.25 8.50 27.25
CA GLY A 652 9.21 9.61 28.18
C GLY A 652 10.42 10.55 28.08
N ASN A 653 10.44 11.61 28.89
CA ASN A 653 11.55 12.57 28.92
C ASN A 653 12.79 11.97 29.61
N VAL A 654 13.51 11.10 28.89
CA VAL A 654 14.72 10.40 29.33
C VAL A 654 15.93 10.73 28.43
N PRO A 655 17.17 10.75 28.96
CA PRO A 655 18.36 10.97 28.13
C PRO A 655 18.54 9.90 27.04
N GLY A 656 19.06 10.33 25.88
CA GLY A 656 19.52 9.43 24.82
C GLY A 656 20.75 8.62 25.22
N LEU A 657 20.93 7.46 24.59
CA LEU A 657 22.06 6.56 24.80
C LEU A 657 23.31 7.10 24.11
N THR A 658 24.48 6.96 24.73
CA THR A 658 25.75 7.51 24.22
C THR A 658 26.89 6.50 24.31
N GLY A 659 27.96 6.72 23.55
CA GLY A 659 29.08 5.78 23.44
C GLY A 659 28.79 4.64 22.48
N ASN A 660 29.06 3.40 22.89
CA ASN A 660 28.76 2.21 22.09
C ASN A 660 27.48 1.56 22.61
N VAL A 661 26.44 1.54 21.78
CA VAL A 661 25.08 1.17 22.13
C VAL A 661 24.71 -0.11 21.39
N THR A 662 24.52 -1.21 22.11
CA THR A 662 23.85 -2.41 21.54
C THR A 662 22.42 -2.03 21.17
N LEU A 663 21.97 -2.43 19.99
CA LEU A 663 20.63 -2.12 19.48
C LEU A 663 19.72 -3.35 19.54
N LEU A 664 20.20 -4.46 18.99
CA LEU A 664 19.52 -5.73 18.87
C LEU A 664 20.54 -6.87 19.01
N THR A 665 20.17 -7.96 19.67
CA THR A 665 20.89 -9.24 19.62
C THR A 665 19.95 -10.29 19.05
N PHE A 666 20.46 -11.20 18.20
CA PHE A 666 19.67 -12.30 17.65
C PHE A 666 20.51 -13.55 17.47
N ASP A 667 19.85 -14.72 17.41
CA ASP A 667 20.50 -16.00 17.16
C ASP A 667 20.28 -16.42 15.71
N ALA A 668 21.39 -16.58 14.99
CA ALA A 668 21.45 -17.04 13.61
C ALA A 668 21.83 -18.54 13.58
N THR A 669 21.06 -19.35 12.86
CA THR A 669 21.33 -20.77 12.65
C THR A 669 21.82 -21.01 11.23
N ALA A 670 23.03 -21.55 11.12
CA ALA A 670 23.66 -21.88 9.85
C ALA A 670 23.01 -23.10 9.19
N ALA A 671 22.88 -23.07 7.86
CA ALA A 671 22.38 -24.20 7.08
C ALA A 671 23.28 -25.44 7.19
N ASN A 672 22.75 -26.59 6.75
CA ASN A 672 23.51 -27.85 6.66
C ASN A 672 24.46 -27.91 5.44
N THR A 673 24.56 -26.81 4.69
CA THR A 673 25.36 -26.63 3.48
C THR A 673 26.53 -25.66 3.76
N PRO A 674 27.78 -26.02 3.40
CA PRO A 674 28.90 -25.08 3.49
C PRO A 674 28.72 -23.88 2.55
N GLY A 675 29.12 -22.69 2.99
CA GLY A 675 28.93 -21.45 2.24
C GLY A 675 29.57 -20.23 2.90
N LEU A 676 29.37 -19.05 2.30
CA LEU A 676 29.73 -17.75 2.88
C LEU A 676 28.46 -16.92 3.00
N ALA A 677 27.85 -16.91 4.19
CA ALA A 677 26.67 -16.11 4.44
C ALA A 677 27.05 -14.65 4.69
N SER A 678 26.20 -13.74 4.23
CA SER A 678 26.33 -12.30 4.44
C SER A 678 25.06 -11.75 5.09
N LEU A 679 25.25 -10.78 5.98
CA LEU A 679 24.21 -9.99 6.62
C LEU A 679 24.48 -8.51 6.29
N THR A 680 23.53 -7.83 5.65
CA THR A 680 23.69 -6.46 5.15
C THR A 680 22.55 -5.56 5.60
N PHE A 681 22.86 -4.35 6.09
CA PHE A 681 21.84 -3.38 6.47
C PHE A 681 21.13 -2.78 5.25
N SER A 682 19.88 -2.34 5.46
CA SER A 682 19.17 -1.36 4.63
C SER A 682 18.27 -0.48 5.51
N ASN A 683 17.73 0.59 4.93
CA ASN A 683 16.72 1.46 5.55
C ASN A 683 17.16 2.04 6.92
N GLU A 684 18.43 2.42 7.07
CA GLU A 684 18.98 2.84 8.37
C GLU A 684 18.67 4.30 8.75
N LYS A 685 17.71 4.50 9.67
CA LYS A 685 17.41 5.79 10.32
C LYS A 685 17.71 5.72 11.82
N ILE A 686 18.40 6.72 12.36
CA ILE A 686 18.70 6.82 13.80
C ILE A 686 18.47 8.26 14.25
N GLY A 687 17.61 8.47 15.24
CA GLY A 687 17.25 9.80 15.74
C GLY A 687 17.69 10.07 17.18
N ASN A 688 17.90 11.35 17.50
CA ASN A 688 18.04 11.84 18.88
C ASN A 688 16.68 12.20 19.51
N ALA A 689 16.65 12.56 20.80
CA ALA A 689 15.42 12.92 21.53
C ALA A 689 14.73 14.22 21.06
N GLN A 690 15.26 14.87 20.02
CA GLN A 690 14.68 16.03 19.34
C GLN A 690 14.22 15.67 17.92
N ALA A 691 14.10 14.37 17.60
CA ALA A 691 13.76 13.83 16.30
C ALA A 691 14.72 14.22 15.16
N GLN A 692 15.98 14.55 15.50
CA GLN A 692 17.01 14.87 14.52
C GLN A 692 17.80 13.63 14.16
N ALA A 693 17.93 13.34 12.87
CA ALA A 693 18.72 12.21 12.37
C ALA A 693 20.22 12.38 12.64
N PHE A 694 20.89 11.28 13.02
CA PHE A 694 22.34 11.16 12.98
C PHE A 694 22.81 10.71 11.60
N ILE A 695 24.00 11.16 11.17
CA ILE A 695 24.67 10.60 10.01
C ILE A 695 25.22 9.23 10.38
N THR A 696 24.84 8.20 9.63
CA THR A 696 25.23 6.80 9.84
C THR A 696 26.35 6.36 8.88
N SER A 697 26.98 5.23 9.18
CA SER A 697 27.65 4.35 8.22
C SER A 697 27.45 2.90 8.67
N SER A 698 27.09 2.01 7.77
CA SER A 698 26.85 0.60 8.07
C SER A 698 27.99 -0.30 7.57
N GLN A 699 28.21 -1.41 8.26
CA GLN A 699 29.20 -2.42 7.90
C GLN A 699 28.54 -3.79 7.77
N SER A 700 28.59 -4.37 6.57
CA SER A 700 28.15 -5.74 6.30
C SER A 700 28.96 -6.75 7.11
N TYR A 701 28.29 -7.78 7.63
CA TYR A 701 28.91 -8.88 8.36
C TYR A 701 28.91 -10.15 7.50
N THR A 702 29.97 -10.95 7.59
CA THR A 702 30.10 -12.21 6.85
C THR A 702 30.57 -13.34 7.75
N VAL A 703 30.09 -14.56 7.49
CA VAL A 703 30.43 -15.76 8.26
C VAL A 703 30.60 -16.96 7.33
N SER A 704 31.70 -17.69 7.51
CA SER A 704 31.95 -18.93 6.77
C SER A 704 31.30 -20.13 7.45
N ILE A 705 30.41 -20.81 6.74
CA ILE A 705 29.73 -22.02 7.20
C ILE A 705 30.50 -23.25 6.73
N GLY A 706 30.86 -24.15 7.65
CA GLY A 706 31.56 -25.40 7.35
C GLY A 706 33.07 -25.26 7.09
N GLY A 707 33.63 -24.05 7.24
CA GLY A 707 35.07 -23.79 7.13
C GLY A 707 35.83 -24.20 8.40
N ALA A 708 37.06 -24.70 8.24
CA ALA A 708 37.93 -24.97 9.39
C ALA A 708 38.41 -23.65 10.03
N SER A 709 38.17 -23.49 11.33
CA SER A 709 38.43 -22.23 12.04
C SER A 709 39.92 -21.89 12.13
N THR A 710 40.24 -20.62 11.92
CA THR A 710 41.59 -20.05 12.08
C THR A 710 41.53 -18.99 13.19
N PRO A 711 42.40 -19.03 14.23
CA PRO A 711 42.19 -18.22 15.43
C PRO A 711 42.51 -16.72 15.22
N THR A 712 41.58 -15.86 15.65
CA THR A 712 41.70 -14.40 15.63
C THR A 712 42.81 -13.91 16.59
N PRO A 713 43.68 -12.97 16.17
CA PRO A 713 44.72 -12.42 17.05
C PRO A 713 44.17 -11.43 18.09
N THR A 714 44.70 -11.48 19.31
CA THR A 714 44.33 -10.59 20.43
C THR A 714 44.84 -9.14 20.21
N PRO A 715 43.99 -8.10 20.33
CA PRO A 715 44.43 -6.69 20.31
C PRO A 715 45.32 -6.32 21.51
N ALA A 716 46.23 -5.36 21.33
CA ALA A 716 47.17 -4.90 22.36
C ALA A 716 46.90 -3.45 22.81
N THR A 717 47.04 -3.19 24.12
CA THR A 717 46.79 -1.89 24.76
C THR A 717 48.06 -1.01 24.80
N PRO A 718 47.96 0.27 24.42
CA PRO A 718 48.34 1.36 25.34
C PRO A 718 47.32 2.53 25.31
N THR A 719 46.78 3.02 26.44
CA THR A 719 47.39 3.88 27.48
C THR A 719 47.45 5.37 27.11
N ALA A 720 46.97 6.25 28.00
CA ALA A 720 46.68 7.67 27.76
C ALA A 720 47.42 8.65 28.70
N THR A 721 47.45 9.94 28.35
CA THR A 721 47.73 11.07 29.27
C THR A 721 47.06 12.38 28.80
N PRO A 722 46.70 13.35 29.67
CA PRO A 722 45.82 14.49 29.34
C PRO A 722 46.44 15.91 29.51
N GLU A 723 45.75 16.96 29.04
CA GLU A 723 45.94 18.37 29.47
C GLU A 723 44.62 19.16 29.59
N THR A 724 44.60 20.21 30.43
CA THR A 724 43.43 21.00 30.94
C THR A 724 43.99 22.15 31.84
N PRO A 725 43.31 23.27 32.21
CA PRO A 725 42.32 24.18 31.57
C PRO A 725 42.89 25.64 31.44
N THR A 726 42.04 26.70 31.35
CA THR A 726 42.14 28.10 31.95
C THR A 726 41.24 29.09 31.16
N ALA A 727 40.08 29.56 31.67
CA ALA A 727 39.79 30.77 32.51
C ALA A 727 39.81 32.15 31.75
N THR A 728 38.75 33.00 31.63
CA THR A 728 37.99 33.84 32.63
C THR A 728 38.70 35.20 32.95
N PRO A 729 38.06 36.40 33.22
CA PRO A 729 36.68 36.95 33.10
C PRO A 729 36.56 38.45 32.57
N THR A 730 35.38 39.09 32.83
CA THR A 730 35.10 40.50 33.31
C THR A 730 34.58 41.64 32.38
N PRO A 731 33.73 42.60 32.89
CA PRO A 731 32.98 43.62 32.11
C PRO A 731 33.18 45.11 32.55
N GLU A 732 32.42 46.08 31.99
CA GLU A 732 32.30 47.47 32.51
C GLU A 732 30.87 48.09 32.43
N THR A 733 30.60 49.12 33.24
CA THR A 733 29.32 49.87 33.46
C THR A 733 29.62 51.10 34.38
N PRO A 734 28.80 52.18 34.55
CA PRO A 734 27.50 52.58 33.97
C PRO A 734 27.58 53.89 33.13
N THR A 735 26.60 54.81 33.04
CA THR A 735 26.25 55.85 34.06
C THR A 735 24.95 56.63 33.69
N THR A 736 24.38 57.37 34.65
CA THR A 736 23.13 58.18 34.61
C THR A 736 23.37 59.65 34.12
N THR A 737 22.49 60.69 34.18
CA THR A 737 21.43 61.12 35.14
C THR A 737 20.43 62.16 34.46
N PRO A 738 19.63 63.09 35.10
CA PRO A 738 18.27 63.42 34.60
C PRO A 738 17.95 64.92 34.32
N GLU A 739 16.71 65.25 33.92
CA GLU A 739 16.07 66.55 34.20
C GLU A 739 14.52 66.45 34.35
N THR A 740 13.84 67.49 34.88
CA THR A 740 12.42 67.47 35.34
C THR A 740 11.91 68.92 35.54
N PRO A 741 10.71 69.34 35.04
CA PRO A 741 9.57 69.54 35.95
C PRO A 741 8.12 69.39 35.40
N THR A 742 7.29 68.69 36.19
CA THR A 742 5.91 69.01 36.62
C THR A 742 4.89 69.74 35.72
N ALA A 743 3.76 69.07 35.46
CA ALA A 743 2.42 69.67 35.39
C ALA A 743 1.33 68.67 35.87
N THR A 744 0.23 69.12 36.47
CA THR A 744 -0.84 68.31 37.10
C THR A 744 -2.05 69.21 37.43
N PRO A 745 -3.32 68.75 37.45
CA PRO A 745 -3.95 67.59 36.80
C PRO A 745 -5.09 67.97 35.82
N GLU A 746 -5.58 67.00 35.03
CA GLU A 746 -7.03 66.83 34.82
C GLU A 746 -7.37 65.33 34.85
N THR A 747 -8.59 64.98 35.29
CA THR A 747 -9.06 63.60 35.43
C THR A 747 -10.14 63.30 34.40
N PRO A 748 -9.84 62.61 33.28
CA PRO A 748 -10.86 61.95 32.49
C PRO A 748 -11.35 60.69 33.22
N THR A 749 -12.65 60.45 33.20
CA THR A 749 -13.22 59.14 33.57
C THR A 749 -12.61 58.07 32.65
N PRO A 750 -12.15 56.92 33.16
CA PRO A 750 -11.60 55.88 32.29
C PRO A 750 -12.70 55.30 31.40
N SER A 751 -12.64 55.62 30.11
CA SER A 751 -13.06 54.68 29.07
C SER A 751 -12.26 53.39 29.26
N PRO A 752 -12.81 52.19 29.02
CA PRO A 752 -12.02 50.96 29.07
C PRO A 752 -10.84 51.09 28.10
N THR A 753 -9.63 51.19 28.65
CA THR A 753 -8.40 51.34 27.88
C THR A 753 -7.99 49.96 27.39
N ALA A 754 -8.44 49.59 26.20
CA ALA A 754 -8.14 48.28 25.65
C ALA A 754 -6.63 48.11 25.39
N ALA A 755 -6.12 46.91 25.62
CA ALA A 755 -4.71 46.54 25.45
C ALA A 755 -4.50 45.65 24.22
N THR A 756 -3.24 45.48 23.83
CA THR A 756 -2.79 44.37 22.99
C THR A 756 -2.24 43.25 23.89
N VAL A 757 -2.52 41.99 23.58
CA VAL A 757 -1.88 40.82 24.18
C VAL A 757 -1.03 40.14 23.10
N SER A 758 0.27 40.02 23.34
CA SER A 758 1.25 39.53 22.35
C SER A 758 2.19 38.48 22.94
N GLY A 759 2.88 37.74 22.09
CA GLY A 759 3.83 36.70 22.50
C GLY A 759 4.35 35.87 21.33
N GLN A 760 5.03 34.75 21.65
CA GLN A 760 5.56 33.82 20.66
C GLN A 760 5.35 32.37 21.11
N ILE A 761 4.74 31.56 20.25
CA ILE A 761 4.58 30.11 20.41
C ILE A 761 5.53 29.41 19.43
N ALA A 762 6.31 28.43 19.89
CA ALA A 762 7.06 27.53 19.03
C ALA A 762 6.34 26.18 18.90
N LEU A 763 6.53 25.49 17.78
CA LEU A 763 6.00 24.14 17.56
C LEU A 763 7.15 23.13 17.63
N GLN A 764 7.04 22.11 18.50
CA GLN A 764 8.09 21.09 18.64
C GLN A 764 8.29 20.32 17.32
N ALA A 765 9.55 19.96 17.06
CA ALA A 765 10.06 19.30 15.84
C ALA A 765 9.92 20.09 14.52
N ARG A 766 9.03 21.09 14.43
CA ARG A 766 8.95 21.99 13.27
C ARG A 766 10.15 22.97 13.27
N ALA A 767 10.72 23.20 12.08
CA ALA A 767 11.90 24.05 11.90
C ALA A 767 11.67 25.52 12.36
N SER A 768 12.74 26.20 12.79
CA SER A 768 12.70 27.62 13.18
C SER A 768 12.28 28.51 12.01
N GLY A 769 11.06 29.04 12.06
CA GLY A 769 10.43 29.77 10.95
C GLY A 769 9.21 29.06 10.33
N ASN A 770 8.88 27.85 10.80
CA ASN A 770 7.69 27.08 10.43
C ASN A 770 6.77 26.88 11.66
N TRP A 771 6.50 27.95 12.42
CA TRP A 771 5.65 27.92 13.63
C TRP A 771 4.31 28.66 13.44
N ALA A 772 3.83 28.74 12.20
CA ALA A 772 2.52 29.29 11.89
C ALA A 772 1.38 28.31 12.22
N GLY A 773 0.19 28.85 12.48
CA GLY A 773 -1.05 28.09 12.54
C GLY A 773 -1.55 27.71 13.93
N ALA A 774 -0.79 27.98 15.00
CA ALA A 774 -1.32 27.85 16.36
C ALA A 774 -2.31 28.99 16.65
N ILE A 775 -3.45 28.67 17.25
CA ILE A 775 -4.49 29.64 17.61
C ILE A 775 -4.30 29.98 19.09
N VAL A 776 -4.18 31.28 19.39
CA VAL A 776 -4.15 31.78 20.77
C VAL A 776 -5.47 32.46 21.06
N THR A 777 -6.21 31.97 22.05
CA THR A 777 -7.57 32.43 22.41
C THR A 777 -7.62 32.94 23.84
N ILE A 778 -8.39 34.01 24.06
CA ILE A 778 -8.75 34.54 25.38
C ILE A 778 -10.13 34.01 25.74
N ASP A 779 -10.19 33.04 26.65
CA ASP A 779 -11.29 32.07 26.70
C ASP A 779 -12.63 32.67 27.21
N ASP A 780 -12.59 33.77 27.96
CA ASP A 780 -13.79 34.48 28.44
C ASP A 780 -14.37 35.50 27.43
N SER A 781 -13.60 35.89 26.41
CA SER A 781 -14.03 36.85 25.38
C SER A 781 -14.11 36.24 23.97
N ASN A 782 -13.51 35.06 23.75
CA ASN A 782 -13.28 34.44 22.45
C ASN A 782 -12.54 35.35 21.45
N GLN A 783 -11.76 36.32 21.95
CA GLN A 783 -10.80 37.06 21.13
C GLN A 783 -9.59 36.17 20.87
N ASN A 784 -9.18 36.04 19.61
CA ASN A 784 -8.05 35.21 19.22
C ASN A 784 -7.18 35.85 18.14
N ASP A 785 -6.02 35.25 17.93
CA ASP A 785 -5.12 35.49 16.79
C ASP A 785 -4.42 34.16 16.43
N THR A 786 -3.84 34.08 15.22
CA THR A 786 -3.14 32.89 14.73
C THR A 786 -1.67 33.19 14.51
N THR A 787 -0.78 32.30 14.96
CA THR A 787 0.65 32.55 14.89
C THR A 787 1.16 32.71 13.46
N ALA A 788 2.02 33.70 13.26
CA ALA A 788 2.79 33.87 12.04
C ALA A 788 3.91 32.82 11.95
N ALA A 789 4.61 32.76 10.81
CA ALA A 789 5.70 31.81 10.55
C ALA A 789 6.80 31.76 11.64
N ASN A 790 7.08 32.90 12.28
CA ASN A 790 8.03 33.02 13.39
C ASN A 790 7.42 32.69 14.77
N GLY A 791 6.19 32.20 14.85
CA GLY A 791 5.49 31.88 16.10
C GLY A 791 4.77 33.06 16.77
N ASN A 792 4.88 34.29 16.24
CA ASN A 792 4.35 35.47 16.91
C ASN A 792 2.82 35.64 16.73
N PHE A 793 2.14 36.14 17.76
CA PHE A 793 0.73 36.54 17.75
C PHE A 793 0.53 37.91 18.45
N SER A 794 -0.59 38.58 18.18
CA SER A 794 -0.94 39.92 18.67
C SER A 794 -2.46 40.17 18.69
N ILE A 795 -3.14 39.70 19.75
CA ILE A 795 -4.57 39.91 19.97
C ILE A 795 -4.81 41.38 20.38
N ALA A 796 -5.50 42.15 19.54
CA ALA A 796 -5.75 43.57 19.79
C ALA A 796 -7.11 43.85 20.45
N SER A 797 -7.21 45.01 21.11
CA SER A 797 -8.45 45.50 21.75
C SER A 797 -9.00 44.60 22.87
N VAL A 798 -8.10 43.98 23.65
CA VAL A 798 -8.43 43.15 24.82
C VAL A 798 -8.81 44.05 26.01
N ALA A 799 -9.77 43.64 26.83
CA ALA A 799 -10.10 44.36 28.06
C ALA A 799 -8.95 44.32 29.08
N THR A 800 -8.75 45.39 29.86
CA THR A 800 -7.79 45.36 30.97
C THR A 800 -8.43 44.82 32.25
N GLY A 801 -7.80 43.82 32.85
CA GLY A 801 -8.30 43.13 34.04
C GLY A 801 -7.71 41.73 34.17
N THR A 802 -8.24 40.93 35.09
CA THR A 802 -7.92 39.50 35.18
C THR A 802 -8.92 38.72 34.33
N HIS A 803 -8.43 37.93 33.38
CA HIS A 803 -9.20 37.01 32.54
C HIS A 803 -9.27 35.62 33.18
N SER A 804 -10.15 34.73 32.69
CA SER A 804 -10.20 33.33 33.16
C SER A 804 -8.91 32.58 32.81
N SER A 805 -8.54 32.63 31.54
CA SER A 805 -7.45 31.88 30.95
C SER A 805 -7.15 32.40 29.54
N ILE A 806 -5.94 32.12 29.06
CA ILE A 806 -5.54 32.27 27.66
C ILE A 806 -4.95 30.93 27.23
N THR A 807 -5.47 30.35 26.17
CA THR A 807 -5.10 29.02 25.68
C THR A 807 -4.43 29.13 24.31
N ALA A 808 -3.28 28.48 24.13
CA ALA A 808 -2.61 28.32 22.85
C ALA A 808 -2.76 26.86 22.38
N ASP A 809 -3.26 26.67 21.16
CA ASP A 809 -3.75 25.38 20.65
C ASP A 809 -3.36 25.17 19.18
N ALA A 810 -3.11 23.94 18.75
CA ALA A 810 -2.74 23.59 17.38
C ALA A 810 -2.97 22.09 17.09
N PRO A 811 -3.54 21.71 15.93
CA PRO A 811 -3.80 20.30 15.60
C PRO A 811 -2.54 19.43 15.68
N SER A 812 -2.65 18.26 16.32
CA SER A 812 -1.53 17.36 16.63
C SER A 812 -0.56 17.84 17.73
N PHE A 813 -0.87 18.91 18.47
CA PHE A 813 -0.07 19.39 19.60
C PHE A 813 -0.91 19.52 20.88
N LEU A 814 -0.31 19.19 22.04
CA LEU A 814 -0.91 19.45 23.34
C LEU A 814 -1.14 20.95 23.54
N PRO A 815 -2.36 21.40 23.86
CA PRO A 815 -2.64 22.81 24.11
C PRO A 815 -1.99 23.29 25.41
N ALA A 816 -1.61 24.57 25.45
CA ALA A 816 -0.97 25.20 26.59
C ALA A 816 -1.86 26.31 27.20
N VAL A 817 -2.19 26.17 28.49
CA VAL A 817 -3.15 27.03 29.19
C VAL A 817 -2.42 27.93 30.19
N CYS A 818 -2.57 29.24 30.00
CA CYS A 818 -2.19 30.27 30.95
C CYS A 818 -3.41 30.63 31.81
N THR A 819 -3.41 30.26 33.09
CA THR A 819 -4.55 30.45 34.00
C THR A 819 -4.50 31.80 34.72
N ALA A 820 -5.64 32.50 34.78
CA ALA A 820 -5.83 33.79 35.45
C ALA A 820 -4.85 34.93 35.06
N PRO A 821 -4.52 35.15 33.77
CA PRO A 821 -3.67 36.26 33.35
C PRO A 821 -4.29 37.61 33.69
N THR A 822 -3.44 38.59 34.01
CA THR A 822 -3.85 39.98 34.23
C THR A 822 -3.34 40.86 33.08
N VAL A 823 -4.27 41.29 32.23
CA VAL A 823 -4.01 42.12 31.06
C VAL A 823 -3.96 43.60 31.48
N THR A 824 -2.88 44.26 31.10
CA THR A 824 -2.57 45.67 31.38
C THR A 824 -2.33 46.43 30.07
N ALA A 825 -2.78 47.70 30.04
CA ALA A 825 -2.57 48.58 28.89
C ALA A 825 -1.23 49.33 28.99
N PRO A 826 -0.59 49.67 27.85
CA PRO A 826 -1.08 49.48 26.47
C PRO A 826 -0.89 48.07 25.92
N GLU A 827 0.05 47.29 26.46
CA GLU A 827 0.42 45.97 25.96
C GLU A 827 0.74 45.02 27.11
N THR A 828 0.40 43.74 26.95
CA THR A 828 0.79 42.63 27.84
C THR A 828 1.47 41.56 27.01
N ILE A 829 2.73 41.26 27.32
CA ILE A 829 3.53 40.25 26.62
C ILE A 829 3.53 38.98 27.47
N LEU A 830 3.06 37.86 26.90
CA LEU A 830 3.08 36.54 27.53
C LEU A 830 4.46 35.87 27.36
N ALA A 831 4.82 34.91 28.21
CA ALA A 831 6.08 34.21 28.06
C ALA A 831 6.10 33.34 26.80
N ASN A 832 7.27 33.14 26.22
CA ASN A 832 7.44 32.18 25.12
C ASN A 832 7.21 30.74 25.62
N ILE A 833 6.52 29.93 24.82
CA ILE A 833 6.30 28.50 25.10
C ILE A 833 6.42 27.68 23.82
N THR A 834 6.82 26.41 23.95
CA THR A 834 6.77 25.42 22.87
C THR A 834 5.58 24.49 23.12
N LEU A 835 4.68 24.33 22.15
CA LEU A 835 3.67 23.28 22.20
C LEU A 835 4.31 21.92 21.91
N LEU A 836 3.97 20.92 22.71
CA LEU A 836 4.47 19.56 22.58
C LEU A 836 3.69 18.82 21.50
N ASN A 837 4.41 18.19 20.59
CA ASN A 837 3.86 17.56 19.37
C ASN A 837 3.55 16.06 19.61
N GLY A 838 2.47 15.55 19.03
CA GLY A 838 2.09 14.13 19.09
C GLY A 838 0.72 13.81 19.69
N ASP A 839 -0.17 14.79 19.87
CA ASP A 839 -1.58 14.62 20.32
C ASP A 839 -2.48 14.50 19.08
N LEU A 840 -2.38 13.39 18.36
CA LEU A 840 -2.89 13.18 17.00
C LEU A 840 -4.40 12.92 16.93
N ASN A 841 -5.02 12.58 18.05
CA ASN A 841 -6.47 12.43 18.17
C ASN A 841 -7.16 13.66 18.84
N ASP A 842 -6.38 14.70 19.17
CA ASP A 842 -6.76 15.91 19.91
C ASP A 842 -7.45 15.60 21.28
N ASP A 843 -7.16 14.46 21.93
CA ASP A 843 -7.80 14.05 23.19
C ASP A 843 -7.18 14.66 24.46
N ASN A 844 -6.08 15.42 24.30
CA ASN A 844 -5.30 16.08 25.35
C ASN A 844 -4.37 15.17 26.17
N LEU A 845 -4.06 13.95 25.69
CA LEU A 845 -3.11 13.02 26.30
C LEU A 845 -2.30 12.24 25.26
N ILE A 846 -1.02 12.58 25.09
CA ILE A 846 -0.11 11.84 24.19
C ILE A 846 0.14 10.42 24.73
N ASP A 847 -0.44 9.39 24.09
CA ASP A 847 -0.33 8.00 24.53
C ASP A 847 -0.10 6.97 23.39
N ILE A 848 -0.60 5.74 23.56
CA ILE A 848 -0.48 4.64 22.60
C ILE A 848 -1.40 4.81 21.38
N ASN A 849 -2.47 5.59 21.48
CA ASN A 849 -3.41 5.83 20.39
C ASN A 849 -2.77 6.69 19.29
N ASP A 850 -2.06 7.75 19.68
CA ASP A 850 -1.26 8.59 18.78
C ASP A 850 -0.14 7.79 18.12
N ALA A 851 0.59 7.01 18.93
CA ALA A 851 1.70 6.20 18.45
C ALA A 851 1.22 5.11 17.48
N THR A 852 -0.01 4.63 17.64
CA THR A 852 -0.69 3.71 16.70
C THR A 852 -1.05 4.44 15.40
N THR A 853 -1.46 5.71 15.48
CA THR A 853 -1.80 6.56 14.31
C THR A 853 -0.57 6.81 13.42
N VAL A 854 0.60 7.12 14.02
CA VAL A 854 1.88 7.13 13.27
C VAL A 854 2.28 5.71 12.83
N GLY A 855 2.05 4.69 13.66
CA GLY A 855 2.39 3.30 13.37
C GLY A 855 1.70 2.71 12.14
N VAL A 856 0.44 3.09 11.85
CA VAL A 856 -0.26 2.71 10.60
C VAL A 856 0.20 3.51 9.38
N SER A 857 0.77 4.70 9.60
CA SER A 857 1.35 5.56 8.56
C SER A 857 2.84 5.28 8.29
N PHE A 858 3.43 4.29 8.95
CA PHE A 858 4.89 4.12 8.98
C PHE A 858 5.46 3.69 7.63
N GLY A 859 6.34 4.51 7.05
CA GLY A 859 6.89 4.37 5.70
C GLY A 859 6.12 5.11 4.60
N LEU A 860 5.08 5.88 4.93
CA LEU A 860 4.43 6.78 3.97
C LEU A 860 5.34 7.97 3.63
N ILE A 861 5.26 8.44 2.37
CA ILE A 861 6.00 9.58 1.85
C ILE A 861 5.00 10.60 1.29
N GLY A 862 5.09 11.86 1.73
CA GLY A 862 4.20 12.94 1.30
C GLY A 862 4.38 14.21 2.13
N SER A 863 4.32 15.38 1.49
CA SER A 863 4.67 16.68 2.09
C SER A 863 3.66 17.28 3.08
N SER A 864 2.60 16.53 3.42
CA SER A 864 1.41 17.04 4.11
C SER A 864 0.73 15.99 4.99
N LEU A 865 1.42 14.89 5.33
CA LEU A 865 0.84 13.80 6.13
C LEU A 865 0.62 14.29 7.58
N PRO A 866 -0.57 14.11 8.19
CA PRO A 866 -0.80 14.51 9.59
C PRO A 866 0.16 13.83 10.57
N THR A 867 0.58 12.61 10.23
CA THR A 867 1.52 11.76 10.96
C THR A 867 2.99 12.04 10.65
N ASP A 868 3.29 12.94 9.70
CA ASP A 868 4.61 13.55 9.54
C ASP A 868 4.71 14.71 10.55
N LEU A 869 5.28 14.40 11.71
CA LEU A 869 5.39 15.28 12.87
C LEU A 869 6.65 16.17 12.78
N ASN A 870 7.61 15.88 11.88
CA ASN A 870 8.81 16.71 11.69
C ASN A 870 8.79 17.61 10.41
N GLN A 871 7.93 17.32 9.44
CA GLN A 871 7.84 17.89 8.07
C GLN A 871 9.05 17.61 7.14
N ASP A 872 9.69 16.45 7.27
CA ASP A 872 10.73 15.99 6.35
C ASP A 872 10.17 15.26 5.11
N GLY A 873 8.88 14.92 5.13
CA GLY A 873 8.13 14.32 4.04
C GLY A 873 8.09 12.80 4.07
N ILE A 874 8.62 12.14 5.11
CA ILE A 874 8.60 10.69 5.30
C ILE A 874 8.18 10.38 6.75
N VAL A 875 7.10 9.62 6.93
CA VAL A 875 6.68 9.16 8.25
C VAL A 875 7.55 7.98 8.68
N ASP A 876 8.46 8.18 9.63
CA ASP A 876 9.36 7.12 10.10
C ASP A 876 9.65 7.14 11.61
N ILE A 877 10.74 6.50 12.04
CA ILE A 877 11.17 6.48 13.44
C ILE A 877 11.32 7.88 14.04
N LEU A 878 11.63 8.92 13.25
CA LEU A 878 11.75 10.29 13.75
C LEU A 878 10.41 10.82 14.29
N ASP A 879 9.27 10.47 13.67
CA ASP A 879 7.94 10.86 14.14
C ASP A 879 7.51 10.06 15.37
N ILE A 880 7.81 8.76 15.38
CA ILE A 880 7.58 7.92 16.56
C ILE A 880 8.42 8.42 17.74
N ILE A 881 9.63 8.95 17.53
CA ILE A 881 10.43 9.58 18.60
C ILE A 881 9.72 10.78 19.22
N ILE A 882 8.99 11.59 18.44
CA ILE A 882 8.28 12.79 18.92
C ILE A 882 7.19 12.41 19.93
N ILE A 883 6.35 11.44 19.56
CA ILE A 883 5.34 10.86 20.47
C ILE A 883 6.03 10.18 21.65
N SER A 884 7.07 9.39 21.38
CA SER A 884 7.73 8.58 22.42
C SER A 884 8.41 9.42 23.50
N VAL A 885 8.98 10.60 23.19
CA VAL A 885 9.58 11.48 24.20
C VAL A 885 8.53 12.26 25.01
N ASN A 886 7.36 12.50 24.40
CA ASN A 886 6.22 13.19 25.02
C ASN A 886 5.18 12.24 25.65
N PHE A 887 5.45 10.94 25.67
CA PHE A 887 4.48 9.93 26.12
C PHE A 887 4.00 10.16 27.57
N ASN A 888 2.69 10.03 27.81
CA ASN A 888 1.96 10.40 29.03
C ASN A 888 2.07 11.89 29.41
N GLN A 889 2.32 12.81 28.47
CA GLN A 889 2.08 14.25 28.69
C GLN A 889 0.64 14.61 28.33
N GLY A 890 0.07 15.57 29.06
CA GLY A 890 -1.22 16.20 28.76
C GLY A 890 -1.12 17.72 28.78
N SER A 891 -2.25 18.43 28.64
CA SER A 891 -2.31 19.90 28.44
C SER A 891 -1.33 20.70 29.31
N GLN A 892 -0.53 21.55 28.66
CA GLN A 892 0.63 22.20 29.27
C GLN A 892 0.24 23.41 30.14
N ALA A 893 0.99 23.63 31.22
CA ALA A 893 0.89 24.87 31.99
C ALA A 893 1.74 25.98 31.34
N TRP A 894 1.11 27.07 30.92
CA TRP A 894 1.78 28.23 30.31
C TRP A 894 2.03 29.35 31.33
N ALA A 895 3.27 29.84 31.40
CA ALA A 895 3.62 31.00 32.19
C ALA A 895 3.04 32.28 31.57
N CYS A 896 2.04 32.87 32.24
CA CYS A 896 1.35 34.08 31.77
C CYS A 896 2.20 35.34 31.68
N LEU A 897 3.43 35.35 32.21
CA LEU A 897 4.39 36.48 32.16
C LEU A 897 5.83 35.92 32.06
N PRO A 898 6.74 36.59 31.34
CA PRO A 898 8.13 36.19 31.16
C PRO A 898 9.04 36.44 32.39
#